data_AF-A0A944RYY2-F1
#
_entry.id   AF-A0A944RYY2-F1
#
_cell.length_a   1.000
_cell.length_b   1.000
_cell.length_c   1.000
_cell.angle_alpha   90.00
_cell.angle_beta   90.00
_cell.angle_gamma   90.00
#
_symmetry.space_group_name_H-M   'P 1'
#
loop_
_entity.id
_entity.type
_entity.pdbx_description
1 polymer ?
#
loop_
_entity_poly.entity_id
_entity_poly.type
_entity_poly.pdbx_seq_one_letter_code
_entity_poly.pdbx_strand_id
1 'polypeptide(L)'
;MSRNLVCRSLAGNLCLALLILGWLGTSASAQFTSYADRTQFLLTPPGIDAGGFAGFVNPAALSLLPAPESSIIFSSGADNRTIHADGGWFGAVPHLGIGVLHQQRPGLSDLSEIRLGLGLGNEEFAFGIGRGWSRGAPQEPNPVWVAGLIARPGPRWSLASTWTQGDGDQRELAGDIGYRPWKTDQLTLFAEGVRSSAAAGAERFWSLGVDARVAEGLYVSSRFLDGRSISLGIRAQFGPGGIESQARDRGKRAGTRRSFALRLGPHRGDALTRYRKPAYLDLPLTRPVRHRTFRVLDESDSHLQLLLDLEHVKEDPRVMGVAIDLTGLQIDPALSWELRQQLLDLRAEGHFVVVYIHRADLRRYHLASAADRVVLDPYGLVGLEGLVAGRVYLADALEKIGIGTQEWRTGEFKSAFETFRRQDLSEADREQLLALLDDAYADMRHDITHARNMSSETFDYLVDGPGILTADEALQEGLVDTLGRWSAVEEILEAEGAHGGIDRWRLARPVDTTWGRRPTIAIAYALGVCDLDTGIRARTLTRELRQLATDDGVDAVVLRVDSPGGDALASDWVAEAIAEISEHKPVVVSHGRVAASGGYWISMEADAIVTSPHTITGSIGVIGGWMYDDGLKERLGVATDHVQVGDHADLGFGLPLPFVGTTLPDRPLRSDEAARVDATITSMYEQFVGRVAKTRGQTITYVDSIARGRVWSGPAAVKNGLADTIGTLMTAIDVARERAAIGADEEVQILEVPTQRWFSSRSAGLFGLMARFGQNDTPAGRLGALQSWIDFHTRYNGRAMPMLPANFIEDHQAPTWSGGKTDD
;
A
#
# COMPACT_ATOMS: atom_id res chain seq x y z
N MET A 1 9.31 1.51 -24.25
CA MET A 1 8.49 2.65 -24.75
C MET A 1 7.74 3.42 -23.64
N SER A 2 8.01 3.18 -22.34
CA SER A 2 7.49 3.94 -21.20
C SER A 2 8.31 5.20 -20.85
N ARG A 3 9.52 5.37 -21.42
CA ARG A 3 10.21 6.67 -21.47
C ARG A 3 9.37 7.79 -22.15
N ASN A 4 8.35 7.44 -22.94
CA ASN A 4 7.57 8.40 -23.74
C ASN A 4 6.30 8.96 -23.08
N LEU A 5 5.82 8.41 -21.95
CA LEU A 5 4.62 8.95 -21.29
C LEU A 5 4.94 9.98 -20.20
N VAL A 6 6.08 9.83 -19.51
CA VAL A 6 6.62 10.86 -18.62
C VAL A 6 7.19 12.03 -19.45
N CYS A 7 7.84 11.77 -20.59
CA CYS A 7 8.33 12.83 -21.48
C CYS A 7 7.21 13.66 -22.17
N ARG A 8 5.98 13.14 -22.30
CA ARG A 8 4.89 13.89 -22.96
C ARG A 8 4.18 14.89 -22.06
N SER A 9 4.19 14.74 -20.73
CA SER A 9 3.78 15.82 -19.82
C SER A 9 4.89 16.85 -19.58
N LEU A 10 6.16 16.42 -19.71
CA LEU A 10 7.33 17.30 -19.64
C LEU A 10 7.44 18.24 -20.86
N ALA A 11 7.05 17.80 -22.06
CA ALA A 11 7.12 18.65 -23.27
C ALA A 11 6.11 19.81 -23.28
N GLY A 12 4.93 19.64 -22.66
CA GLY A 12 3.91 20.70 -22.55
C GLY A 12 4.32 21.82 -21.58
N ASN A 13 5.06 21.48 -20.53
CA ASN A 13 5.53 22.45 -19.53
C ASN A 13 6.92 23.04 -19.85
N LEU A 14 7.75 22.36 -20.66
CA LEU A 14 9.03 22.91 -21.13
C LEU A 14 8.85 24.08 -22.11
N CYS A 15 7.82 24.04 -22.97
CA CYS A 15 7.56 25.12 -23.93
C CYS A 15 7.02 26.40 -23.27
N LEU A 16 6.34 26.30 -22.12
CA LEU A 16 5.88 27.48 -21.37
C LEU A 16 6.99 28.08 -20.51
N ALA A 17 7.96 27.28 -20.06
CA ALA A 17 9.13 27.74 -19.31
C ALA A 17 10.19 28.43 -20.18
N LEU A 18 10.29 28.08 -21.46
CA LEU A 18 11.25 28.67 -22.41
C LEU A 18 10.76 29.98 -23.08
N LEU A 19 9.47 30.32 -22.98
CA LEU A 19 8.90 31.54 -23.57
C LEU A 19 8.90 32.78 -22.66
N ILE A 20 9.42 32.67 -21.43
CA ILE A 20 9.63 33.81 -20.50
C ILE A 20 11.14 34.08 -20.30
N LEU A 21 11.92 33.83 -21.35
CA LEU A 21 13.32 34.24 -21.49
C LEU A 21 13.41 35.35 -22.53
N GLY A 22 13.01 36.54 -22.13
CA GLY A 22 13.10 37.71 -22.98
C GLY A 22 12.65 38.93 -22.22
N TRP A 23 13.59 39.60 -21.57
CA TRP A 23 13.86 41.04 -21.69
C TRP A 23 14.86 41.44 -20.61
N LEU A 24 16.05 41.83 -21.06
CA LEU A 24 17.10 42.44 -20.26
C LEU A 24 16.79 43.92 -20.06
N GLY A 25 16.73 44.35 -18.82
CA GLY A 25 16.85 45.75 -18.42
C GLY A 25 18.03 45.85 -17.45
N THR A 26 18.99 46.70 -17.79
CA THR A 26 20.19 47.00 -17.01
C THR A 26 19.94 48.03 -15.91
N SER A 27 20.68 47.86 -14.80
CA SER A 27 21.20 48.89 -13.85
C SER A 27 20.53 48.97 -12.47
N ALA A 28 21.09 48.27 -11.50
CA ALA A 28 21.62 48.84 -10.24
C ALA A 28 22.33 47.72 -9.46
N SER A 29 23.49 48.02 -8.87
CA SER A 29 24.20 47.08 -7.99
C SER A 29 23.39 46.84 -6.71
N ALA A 30 22.50 45.83 -6.72
CA ALA A 30 21.89 45.33 -5.50
C ALA A 30 22.70 44.18 -4.93
N GLN A 31 23.05 44.30 -3.65
CA GLN A 31 23.51 43.17 -2.85
C GLN A 31 22.31 42.26 -2.58
N PHE A 32 22.35 41.03 -3.08
CA PHE A 32 21.48 39.98 -2.55
C PHE A 32 22.02 39.50 -1.18
N THR A 33 21.18 38.84 -0.39
CA THR A 33 21.56 38.27 0.91
C THR A 33 22.75 37.33 0.73
N SER A 34 23.86 37.47 1.48
CA SER A 34 25.01 36.54 1.30
C SER A 34 24.65 35.11 1.75
N TYR A 35 25.41 34.11 1.31
CA TYR A 35 25.24 32.74 1.81
C TYR A 35 25.42 32.66 3.33
N ALA A 36 26.38 33.40 3.89
CA ALA A 36 26.61 33.47 5.33
C ALA A 36 25.38 34.01 6.09
N ASP A 37 24.70 34.99 5.50
CA ASP A 37 23.49 35.60 6.08
C ASP A 37 22.24 34.76 5.88
N ARG A 38 22.13 33.98 4.79
CA ARG A 38 21.01 33.04 4.62
C ARG A 38 21.11 31.89 5.61
N THR A 39 22.30 31.32 5.76
CA THR A 39 22.57 30.18 6.64
C THR A 39 22.71 30.56 8.12
N GLN A 40 22.61 31.85 8.46
CA GLN A 40 22.81 32.30 9.84
C GLN A 40 21.78 31.77 10.85
N PHE A 41 20.64 31.29 10.37
CA PHE A 41 19.57 30.69 11.17
C PHE A 41 19.57 29.15 11.10
N LEU A 42 20.46 28.55 10.31
CA LEU A 42 20.59 27.11 10.23
C LEU A 42 21.59 26.63 11.30
N LEU A 43 21.24 25.54 11.99
CA LEU A 43 22.18 24.82 12.86
C LEU A 43 23.13 23.92 12.07
N THR A 44 22.66 23.37 10.96
CA THR A 44 23.39 22.46 10.07
C THR A 44 23.40 22.99 8.64
N PRO A 45 24.43 22.70 7.83
CA PRO A 45 24.44 23.03 6.41
C PRO A 45 23.26 22.40 5.65
N PRO A 46 22.81 22.99 4.53
CA PRO A 46 21.61 22.56 3.82
C PRO A 46 21.75 21.20 3.10
N GLY A 47 22.95 20.61 2.99
CA GLY A 47 23.13 19.23 2.54
C GLY A 47 22.93 18.18 3.64
N ILE A 48 22.90 18.59 4.91
CA ILE A 48 22.78 17.69 6.07
C ILE A 48 21.31 17.43 6.41
N ASP A 49 20.53 18.51 6.51
CA ASP A 49 19.11 18.48 6.88
C ASP A 49 18.24 18.75 5.64
N ALA A 50 17.07 18.14 5.60
CA ALA A 50 16.05 18.39 4.58
C ALA A 50 14.93 19.21 5.23
N GLY A 51 14.32 20.13 4.48
CA GLY A 51 13.27 21.00 5.02
C GLY A 51 12.98 22.19 4.14
N GLY A 52 11.89 22.91 4.43
CA GLY A 52 11.52 24.09 3.64
C GLY A 52 12.61 25.17 3.64
N PHE A 53 13.26 25.39 4.78
CA PHE A 53 14.34 26.38 4.90
C PHE A 53 15.65 25.89 4.27
N ALA A 54 16.00 24.61 4.41
CA ALA A 54 17.14 24.02 3.70
C ALA A 54 16.95 24.12 2.17
N GLY A 55 15.73 23.84 1.69
CA GLY A 55 15.33 23.97 0.29
C GLY A 55 15.38 25.41 -0.25
N PHE A 56 15.14 26.39 0.61
CA PHE A 56 15.31 27.80 0.26
C PHE A 56 16.79 28.14 -0.02
N VAL A 57 17.73 27.57 0.76
CA VAL A 57 19.17 27.79 0.57
C VAL A 57 19.72 26.94 -0.57
N ASN A 58 19.47 25.63 -0.54
CA ASN A 58 19.85 24.65 -1.54
C ASN A 58 18.58 23.95 -2.08
N PRO A 59 18.10 24.29 -3.29
CA PRO A 59 16.86 23.72 -3.83
C PRO A 59 16.90 22.20 -4.03
N ALA A 60 18.09 21.56 -4.06
CA ALA A 60 18.18 20.10 -4.12
C ALA A 60 17.62 19.43 -2.85
N ALA A 61 17.66 20.10 -1.70
CA ALA A 61 17.12 19.57 -0.44
C ALA A 61 15.60 19.36 -0.50
N LEU A 62 14.89 19.98 -1.45
CA LEU A 62 13.45 19.79 -1.65
C LEU A 62 13.11 18.37 -2.12
N SER A 63 14.04 17.69 -2.81
CA SER A 63 13.86 16.30 -3.25
C SER A 63 14.02 15.29 -2.12
N LEU A 64 14.59 15.70 -0.99
CA LEU A 64 14.83 14.87 0.19
C LEU A 64 13.70 15.00 1.22
N LEU A 65 12.68 15.80 0.91
CA LEU A 65 11.56 16.05 1.81
C LEU A 65 10.53 14.92 1.66
N PRO A 66 10.20 14.18 2.73
CA PRO A 66 9.27 13.03 2.63
C PRO A 66 7.79 13.45 2.58
N ALA A 67 7.45 14.63 3.13
CA ALA A 67 6.08 15.14 3.20
C ALA A 67 6.07 16.67 3.32
N PRO A 68 4.93 17.34 3.10
CA PRO A 68 4.82 18.79 3.26
C PRO A 68 5.33 19.31 4.61
N GLU A 69 6.03 20.44 4.59
CA GLU A 69 6.61 21.10 5.75
C GLU A 69 6.46 22.62 5.66
N SER A 70 6.28 23.26 6.81
CA SER A 70 6.28 24.71 6.98
C SER A 70 7.14 25.08 8.20
N SER A 71 7.95 26.12 8.06
CA SER A 71 8.75 26.66 9.16
C SER A 71 8.69 28.18 9.21
N ILE A 72 8.73 28.73 10.42
CA ILE A 72 8.82 30.16 10.68
C ILE A 72 10.04 30.39 11.56
N ILE A 73 10.86 31.38 11.21
CA ILE A 73 12.08 31.73 11.92
C ILE A 73 12.03 33.21 12.29
N PHE A 74 12.51 33.56 13.48
CA PHE A 74 12.63 34.95 13.94
C PHE A 74 13.81 35.10 14.92
N SER A 75 14.28 36.31 15.17
CA SER A 75 15.47 36.54 16.00
C SER A 75 15.46 37.84 16.82
N SER A 76 16.31 37.91 17.84
CA SER A 76 16.44 39.03 18.77
C SER A 76 17.32 40.16 18.21
N GLY A 77 17.03 41.41 18.64
CA GLY A 77 17.85 42.59 18.35
C GLY A 77 19.21 42.63 19.05
N ALA A 78 20.03 43.62 18.67
CA ALA A 78 21.38 43.86 19.22
C ALA A 78 21.40 44.27 20.70
N ASP A 79 20.29 44.78 21.24
CA ASP A 79 20.13 45.18 22.65
C ASP A 79 19.56 44.07 23.56
N ASN A 80 19.23 42.92 22.98
CA ASN A 80 18.65 41.75 23.64
C ASN A 80 17.31 42.03 24.37
N ARG A 81 16.68 43.18 24.13
CA ARG A 81 15.43 43.65 24.77
C ARG A 81 14.29 43.85 23.78
N THR A 82 14.57 43.96 22.49
CA THR A 82 13.58 44.10 21.42
C THR A 82 13.61 42.90 20.46
N ILE A 83 12.44 42.37 20.09
CA ILE A 83 12.30 41.40 18.99
C ILE A 83 12.41 42.22 17.70
N HIS A 84 13.46 42.04 16.91
CA HIS A 84 13.60 42.68 15.60
C HIS A 84 13.05 41.75 14.50
N ALA A 85 12.70 42.35 13.36
CA ALA A 85 11.97 41.70 12.25
C ALA A 85 12.79 40.69 11.42
N ASP A 86 14.01 40.33 11.82
CA ASP A 86 14.82 39.39 11.05
C ASP A 86 14.31 37.97 11.23
N GLY A 87 13.83 37.39 10.13
CA GLY A 87 13.10 36.15 10.15
C GLY A 87 12.52 35.81 8.79
N GLY A 88 11.75 34.74 8.73
CA GLY A 88 11.19 34.28 7.48
C GLY A 88 10.18 33.16 7.66
N TRP A 89 9.46 32.88 6.58
CA TRP A 89 8.58 31.73 6.46
C TRP A 89 9.03 30.89 5.27
N PHE A 90 9.05 29.57 5.44
CA PHE A 90 9.48 28.62 4.43
C PHE A 90 8.51 27.45 4.38
N GLY A 91 7.81 27.31 3.26
CA GLY A 91 6.90 26.20 2.99
C GLY A 91 7.45 25.33 1.86
N ALA A 92 7.37 24.02 2.01
CA ALA A 92 7.76 23.07 0.98
C ALA A 92 6.84 21.86 0.94
N VAL A 93 6.67 21.33 -0.25
CA VAL A 93 6.20 19.97 -0.51
C VAL A 93 7.34 19.22 -1.20
N PRO A 94 7.33 17.88 -1.25
CA PRO A 94 8.36 17.14 -1.97
C PRO A 94 8.57 17.74 -3.38
N HIS A 95 9.83 18.05 -3.70
CA HIS A 95 10.28 18.66 -4.97
C HIS A 95 9.93 20.14 -5.23
N LEU A 96 9.16 20.82 -4.37
CA LEU A 96 8.75 22.21 -4.59
C LEU A 96 8.78 23.02 -3.29
N GLY A 97 9.41 24.20 -3.32
CA GLY A 97 9.54 25.08 -2.16
C GLY A 97 9.25 26.54 -2.47
N ILE A 98 8.71 27.24 -1.48
CA ILE A 98 8.58 28.70 -1.46
C ILE A 98 9.10 29.21 -0.11
N GLY A 99 9.85 30.31 -0.15
CA GLY A 99 10.32 30.94 1.08
C GLY A 99 10.39 32.44 0.98
N VAL A 100 10.23 33.08 2.13
CA VAL A 100 10.32 34.52 2.32
C VAL A 100 11.29 34.76 3.47
N LEU A 101 12.32 35.57 3.24
CA LEU A 101 13.32 35.95 4.23
C LEU A 101 13.38 37.48 4.32
N HIS A 102 13.34 38.01 5.53
CA HIS A 102 13.46 39.43 5.83
C HIS A 102 14.65 39.66 6.77
N GLN A 103 15.46 40.68 6.48
CA GLN A 103 16.62 41.06 7.28
C GLN A 103 16.83 42.58 7.29
N GLN A 104 17.07 43.14 8.47
CA GLN A 104 17.42 44.53 8.70
C GLN A 104 18.94 44.64 8.86
N ARG A 105 19.57 45.55 8.10
CA ARG A 105 21.02 45.80 8.17
C ARG A 105 21.30 47.20 8.73
N PRO A 106 22.18 47.35 9.74
CA PRO A 106 22.55 48.68 10.24
C PRO A 106 23.18 49.53 9.13
N GLY A 107 22.57 50.67 8.79
CA GLY A 107 23.05 51.59 7.76
C GLY A 107 22.67 51.23 6.31
N LEU A 108 21.89 50.17 6.09
CA LEU A 108 21.31 49.78 4.79
C LEU A 108 19.79 49.59 4.96
N SER A 109 19.02 49.66 3.88
CA SER A 109 17.58 49.42 3.90
C SER A 109 17.19 47.98 4.26
N ASP A 110 15.95 47.79 4.74
CA ASP A 110 15.31 46.48 4.90
C ASP A 110 15.44 45.63 3.61
N LEU A 111 16.01 44.43 3.75
CA LEU A 111 16.18 43.47 2.67
C LEU A 111 15.13 42.37 2.79
N SER A 112 14.31 42.19 1.75
CA SER A 112 13.34 41.09 1.68
C SER A 112 13.62 40.23 0.45
N GLU A 113 13.71 38.92 0.63
CA GLU A 113 13.95 37.95 -0.44
C GLU A 113 12.81 36.93 -0.48
N ILE A 114 12.18 36.77 -1.65
CA ILE A 114 11.21 35.71 -1.91
C ILE A 114 11.82 34.76 -2.92
N ARG A 115 11.70 33.45 -2.71
CA ARG A 115 12.29 32.44 -3.61
C ARG A 115 11.33 31.28 -3.85
N LEU A 116 11.30 30.83 -5.10
CA LEU A 116 10.67 29.58 -5.53
C LEU A 116 11.77 28.59 -5.92
N GLY A 117 11.68 27.36 -5.45
CA GLY A 117 12.64 26.29 -5.71
C GLY A 117 11.97 25.04 -6.25
N LEU A 118 12.64 24.37 -7.18
CA LEU A 118 12.28 23.08 -7.73
C LEU A 118 13.44 22.10 -7.53
N GLY A 119 13.15 20.94 -6.98
CA GLY A 119 14.08 19.83 -6.80
C GLY A 119 13.73 18.66 -7.71
N LEU A 120 14.73 17.95 -8.22
CA LEU A 120 14.62 16.69 -8.94
C LEU A 120 15.60 15.68 -8.32
N GLY A 121 15.34 14.39 -8.48
CA GLY A 121 16.19 13.32 -7.94
C GLY A 121 15.58 12.59 -6.75
N ASN A 122 16.41 11.87 -6.00
CA ASN A 122 16.03 10.96 -4.91
C ASN A 122 16.96 11.15 -3.68
N GLU A 123 16.88 10.22 -2.72
CA GLU A 123 17.66 10.26 -1.47
C GLU A 123 19.18 10.08 -1.67
N GLU A 124 19.62 9.54 -2.81
CA GLU A 124 21.04 9.39 -3.18
C GLU A 124 21.60 10.59 -3.93
N PHE A 125 20.83 11.12 -4.88
CA PHE A 125 21.26 12.24 -5.69
C PHE A 125 20.09 13.16 -5.99
N ALA A 126 20.27 14.42 -5.63
CA ALA A 126 19.31 15.47 -5.87
C ALA A 126 19.98 16.67 -6.55
N PHE A 127 19.25 17.25 -7.50
CA PHE A 127 19.57 18.53 -8.12
C PHE A 127 18.40 19.48 -7.89
N GLY A 128 18.68 20.77 -7.73
CA GLY A 128 17.61 21.76 -7.69
C GLY A 128 18.00 23.07 -8.34
N ILE A 129 16.97 23.80 -8.75
CA ILE A 129 17.09 25.17 -9.24
C ILE A 129 16.05 26.04 -8.53
N GLY A 130 16.42 27.27 -8.23
CA GLY A 130 15.51 28.24 -7.65
C GLY A 130 15.69 29.62 -8.26
N ARG A 131 14.61 30.37 -8.25
CA ARG A 131 14.56 31.77 -8.67
C ARG A 131 14.00 32.60 -7.53
N GLY A 132 14.74 33.62 -7.14
CA GLY A 132 14.34 34.57 -6.12
C GLY A 132 14.30 36.00 -6.62
N TRP A 133 13.64 36.84 -5.84
CA TRP A 133 13.55 38.28 -6.02
C TRP A 133 13.93 38.91 -4.70
N SER A 134 15.00 39.71 -4.72
CA SER A 134 15.48 40.44 -3.55
C SER A 134 15.17 41.92 -3.71
N ARG A 135 14.60 42.54 -2.68
CA ARG A 135 14.28 43.98 -2.64
C ARG A 135 15.00 44.62 -1.45
N GLY A 136 15.81 45.63 -1.72
CA GLY A 136 16.38 46.54 -0.71
C GLY A 136 16.10 47.97 -1.13
N ALA A 137 15.47 48.80 -0.29
CA ALA A 137 15.18 50.19 -0.65
C ALA A 137 16.47 51.03 -0.85
N PRO A 138 16.62 51.86 -1.89
CA PRO A 138 15.61 52.28 -2.86
C PRO A 138 15.65 51.49 -4.19
N GLN A 139 16.28 50.31 -4.22
CA GLN A 139 16.56 49.56 -5.43
C GLN A 139 15.37 48.71 -5.91
N GLU A 140 15.31 48.49 -7.23
CA GLU A 140 14.35 47.59 -7.86
C GLU A 140 14.59 46.13 -7.46
N PRO A 141 13.56 45.25 -7.55
CA PRO A 141 13.73 43.84 -7.23
C PRO A 141 14.74 43.17 -8.16
N ASN A 142 15.86 42.69 -7.60
CA ASN A 142 16.88 42.01 -8.39
C ASN A 142 16.64 40.49 -8.42
N PRO A 143 16.71 39.86 -9.61
CA PRO A 143 16.57 38.43 -9.73
C PRO A 143 17.82 37.73 -9.17
N VAL A 144 17.60 36.66 -8.41
CA VAL A 144 18.65 35.78 -7.88
C VAL A 144 18.39 34.36 -8.37
N TRP A 145 19.41 33.74 -8.96
CA TRP A 145 19.36 32.34 -9.34
C TRP A 145 20.14 31.51 -8.34
N VAL A 146 19.59 30.36 -7.97
CA VAL A 146 20.29 29.36 -7.16
C VAL A 146 20.22 28.02 -7.86
N ALA A 147 21.34 27.30 -7.88
CA ALA A 147 21.39 25.90 -8.26
C ALA A 147 22.04 25.12 -7.13
N GLY A 148 21.59 23.88 -6.95
CA GLY A 148 21.99 23.05 -5.84
C GLY A 148 22.21 21.61 -6.26
N LEU A 149 23.16 20.95 -5.63
CA LEU A 149 23.41 19.51 -5.76
C LEU A 149 23.56 18.92 -4.36
N ILE A 150 22.99 17.73 -4.15
CA ILE A 150 23.24 16.88 -2.99
C ILE A 150 23.49 15.46 -3.49
N ALA A 151 24.57 14.84 -3.01
CA ALA A 151 24.94 13.46 -3.29
C ALA A 151 25.22 12.73 -1.97
N ARG A 152 24.53 11.62 -1.76
CA ARG A 152 24.61 10.73 -0.61
C ARG A 152 24.96 9.32 -1.12
N PRO A 153 26.25 9.02 -1.36
CA PRO A 153 26.69 7.75 -1.95
C PRO A 153 26.50 6.54 -1.01
N GLY A 154 25.93 6.74 0.18
CA GLY A 154 25.61 5.72 1.16
C GLY A 154 25.17 6.38 2.47
N PRO A 155 24.92 5.58 3.52
CA PRO A 155 24.31 6.05 4.77
C PRO A 155 25.22 6.92 5.64
N ARG A 156 26.51 7.02 5.31
CA ARG A 156 27.48 7.77 6.11
C ARG A 156 27.80 9.15 5.59
N TRP A 157 27.65 9.40 4.29
CA TRP A 157 28.19 10.61 3.66
C TRP A 157 27.08 11.43 3.02
N SER A 158 27.12 12.74 3.22
CA SER A 158 26.34 13.70 2.45
C SER A 158 27.30 14.75 1.89
N LEU A 159 27.23 14.99 0.59
CA LEU A 159 28.04 15.98 -0.11
C LEU A 159 27.09 16.93 -0.80
N ALA A 160 27.24 18.22 -0.59
CA ALA A 160 26.39 19.19 -1.25
C ALA A 160 27.17 20.39 -1.77
N SER A 161 26.61 21.01 -2.79
CA SER A 161 27.10 22.27 -3.31
C SER A 161 25.93 23.17 -3.67
N THR A 162 26.13 24.46 -3.45
CA THR A 162 25.15 25.50 -3.79
C THR A 162 25.85 26.59 -4.55
N TRP A 163 25.34 26.90 -5.73
CA TRP A 163 25.76 28.02 -6.55
C TRP A 163 24.67 29.09 -6.54
N THR A 164 25.03 30.33 -6.25
CA THR A 164 24.11 31.47 -6.28
C THR A 164 24.66 32.57 -7.19
N GLN A 165 23.80 33.10 -8.06
CA GLN A 165 24.11 34.17 -9.00
C GLN A 165 23.11 35.31 -8.81
N GLY A 166 23.61 36.48 -8.44
CA GLY A 166 22.86 37.73 -8.42
C GLY A 166 23.01 38.51 -9.72
N ASP A 167 22.66 39.79 -9.70
CA ASP A 167 22.87 40.70 -10.83
C ASP A 167 24.36 41.13 -10.93
N GLY A 168 24.87 41.32 -12.15
CA GLY A 168 26.29 41.62 -12.42
C GLY A 168 27.29 40.48 -12.12
N ASP A 169 28.49 40.80 -11.63
CA ASP A 169 29.60 39.85 -11.38
C ASP A 169 29.54 39.12 -10.03
N GLN A 170 28.45 39.24 -9.27
CA GLN A 170 28.34 38.61 -7.96
C GLN A 170 27.97 37.12 -8.03
N ARG A 171 28.89 36.27 -7.56
CA ARG A 171 28.72 34.82 -7.52
C ARG A 171 29.13 34.26 -6.18
N GLU A 172 28.35 33.32 -5.67
CA GLU A 172 28.70 32.54 -4.49
C GLU A 172 28.71 31.06 -4.84
N LEU A 173 29.75 30.37 -4.36
CA LEU A 173 29.82 28.92 -4.36
C LEU A 173 30.03 28.46 -2.93
N ALA A 174 29.11 27.63 -2.45
CA ALA A 174 29.22 26.93 -1.17
C ALA A 174 29.35 25.43 -1.43
N GLY A 175 30.16 24.75 -0.62
CA GLY A 175 30.20 23.30 -0.56
C GLY A 175 30.14 22.84 0.89
N ASP A 176 29.41 21.76 1.15
CA ASP A 176 29.31 21.15 2.46
C ASP A 176 29.47 19.63 2.40
N ILE A 177 30.02 19.08 3.48
CA ILE A 177 30.26 17.65 3.69
C ILE A 177 29.74 17.25 5.06
N GLY A 178 29.02 16.14 5.11
CA GLY A 178 28.47 15.51 6.29
C GLY A 178 28.98 14.09 6.47
N TYR A 179 29.21 13.69 7.72
CA TYR A 179 29.58 12.33 8.09
C TYR A 179 28.76 11.83 9.29
N ARG A 180 28.14 10.65 9.15
CA ARG A 180 27.41 9.93 10.19
C ARG A 180 28.12 8.61 10.53
N PRO A 181 28.87 8.54 11.64
CA PRO A 181 29.63 7.33 12.00
C PRO A 181 28.73 6.08 12.13
N TRP A 182 27.53 6.27 12.67
CA TRP A 182 26.56 5.21 12.97
C TRP A 182 25.44 5.07 11.94
N LYS A 183 25.62 5.58 10.70
CA LYS A 183 24.61 5.56 9.61
C LYS A 183 23.33 6.37 9.88
N THR A 184 23.02 6.67 11.14
CA THR A 184 21.84 7.42 11.59
C THR A 184 22.20 8.82 12.07
N ASP A 185 21.20 9.62 12.38
CA ASP A 185 21.34 10.99 12.89
C ASP A 185 21.80 11.12 14.35
N GLN A 186 22.14 10.01 15.03
CA GLN A 186 22.63 10.04 16.41
C GLN A 186 23.79 11.02 16.59
N LEU A 187 24.71 11.04 15.62
CA LEU A 187 25.78 12.03 15.53
C LEU A 187 26.10 12.33 14.07
N THR A 188 26.03 13.61 13.73
CA THR A 188 26.43 14.11 12.43
C THR A 188 27.54 15.13 12.58
N LEU A 189 28.70 14.83 11.99
CA LEU A 189 29.80 15.77 11.85
C LEU A 189 29.64 16.48 10.51
N PHE A 190 29.89 17.79 10.46
CA PHE A 190 29.81 18.51 9.19
C PHE A 190 30.87 19.60 9.06
N ALA A 191 31.19 19.91 7.81
CA ALA A 191 32.03 21.03 7.42
C ALA A 191 31.42 21.74 6.22
N GLU A 192 31.58 23.06 6.14
CA GLU A 192 31.21 23.84 4.95
C GLU A 192 32.30 24.87 4.64
N GLY A 193 32.41 25.19 3.36
CA GLY A 193 33.28 26.24 2.85
C GLY A 193 32.55 27.06 1.81
N VAL A 194 32.72 28.38 1.88
CA VAL A 194 32.06 29.32 0.98
C VAL A 194 33.09 30.23 0.33
N ARG A 195 32.92 30.49 -0.95
CA ARG A 195 33.70 31.44 -1.72
C ARG A 195 32.75 32.39 -2.46
N SER A 196 32.86 33.67 -2.16
CA SER A 196 32.15 34.74 -2.86
C SER A 196 33.08 35.52 -3.78
N SER A 197 32.63 35.87 -4.99
CA SER A 197 33.26 36.87 -5.85
C SER A 197 32.45 38.17 -5.77
N ALA A 198 32.95 39.15 -5.01
CA ALA A 198 32.44 40.51 -5.03
C ALA A 198 33.53 41.48 -5.50
N ALA A 199 33.14 42.50 -6.26
CA ALA A 199 34.01 43.58 -6.76
C ALA A 199 34.61 44.46 -5.63
N ALA A 200 34.26 44.22 -4.37
CA ALA A 200 34.83 44.84 -3.18
C ALA A 200 34.99 43.79 -2.05
N GLY A 201 35.97 42.90 -2.19
CA GLY A 201 36.37 41.95 -1.14
C GLY A 201 35.78 40.55 -1.32
N ALA A 202 36.60 39.59 -1.75
CA ALA A 202 36.22 38.18 -1.74
C ALA A 202 36.11 37.67 -0.30
N GLU A 203 34.89 37.37 0.15
CA GLU A 203 34.70 36.68 1.42
C GLU A 203 34.91 35.17 1.23
N ARG A 204 35.79 34.62 2.07
CA ARG A 204 35.97 33.18 2.26
C ARG A 204 35.71 32.92 3.73
N PHE A 205 34.77 32.03 4.02
CA PHE A 205 34.60 31.52 5.38
C PHE A 205 34.38 30.02 5.32
N TRP A 206 34.72 29.36 6.42
CA TRP A 206 34.48 27.95 6.64
C TRP A 206 33.80 27.78 7.98
N SER A 207 33.05 26.69 8.13
CA SER A 207 32.59 26.25 9.43
C SER A 207 32.70 24.75 9.62
N LEU A 208 32.85 24.37 10.88
CA LEU A 208 32.85 22.99 11.35
C LEU A 208 31.80 22.87 12.44
N GLY A 209 31.09 21.75 12.48
CA GLY A 209 30.09 21.55 13.51
C GLY A 209 29.72 20.11 13.74
N VAL A 210 28.91 19.96 14.77
CA VAL A 210 28.36 18.70 15.25
C VAL A 210 26.89 18.90 15.52
N ASP A 211 26.08 17.96 15.08
CA ASP A 211 24.68 17.81 15.45
C ASP A 211 24.49 16.44 16.09
N ALA A 212 23.94 16.38 17.30
CA ALA A 212 23.79 15.14 18.04
C ALA A 212 22.37 15.01 18.60
N ARG A 213 21.74 13.85 18.35
CA ARG A 213 20.48 13.47 18.97
C ARG A 213 20.76 12.93 20.38
N VAL A 214 20.50 13.76 21.40
CA VAL A 214 20.79 13.43 22.80
C VAL A 214 19.67 12.66 23.48
N ALA A 215 18.44 12.79 22.96
CA ALA A 215 17.28 11.98 23.29
C ALA A 215 16.33 11.96 22.09
N GLU A 216 15.32 11.10 22.09
CA GLU A 216 14.31 11.09 21.04
C GLU A 216 13.68 12.48 20.88
N GLY A 217 13.64 12.99 19.65
CA GLY A 217 13.13 14.33 19.35
C GLY A 217 13.99 15.49 19.88
N LEU A 218 15.09 15.26 20.61
CA LEU A 218 15.93 16.30 21.20
C LEU A 218 17.35 16.29 20.61
N TYR A 219 17.74 17.41 20.02
CA TYR A 219 19.04 17.59 19.38
C TYR A 219 19.79 18.75 19.99
N VAL A 220 21.10 18.60 20.08
CA VAL A 220 22.04 19.65 20.44
C VAL A 220 23.03 19.80 19.31
N SER A 221 23.15 21.03 18.81
CA SER A 221 24.03 21.33 17.69
C SER A 221 25.02 22.43 18.08
N SER A 222 26.24 22.31 17.57
CA SER A 222 27.28 23.33 17.71
C SER A 222 27.93 23.58 16.36
N ARG A 223 28.21 24.85 16.07
CA ARG A 223 28.84 25.28 14.82
C ARG A 223 29.88 26.35 15.10
N PHE A 224 31.11 26.09 14.69
CA PHE A 224 32.25 26.99 14.80
C PHE A 224 32.55 27.60 13.44
N LEU A 225 32.48 28.93 13.32
CA LEU A 225 32.70 29.63 12.06
C LEU A 225 33.95 30.53 12.12
N ASP A 226 34.88 30.27 11.19
CA ASP A 226 36.03 31.11 10.82
C ASP A 226 36.84 31.69 12.00
N GLY A 227 36.99 30.93 13.09
CA GLY A 227 37.79 31.33 14.25
C GLY A 227 37.20 32.45 15.12
N ARG A 228 35.99 32.94 14.83
CA ARG A 228 35.45 34.20 15.38
C ARG A 228 34.08 34.08 16.03
N SER A 229 33.29 33.08 15.65
CA SER A 229 31.93 32.90 16.16
C SER A 229 31.61 31.44 16.44
N ILE A 230 30.87 31.21 17.53
CA ILE A 230 30.30 29.92 17.87
C ILE A 230 28.78 30.05 17.93
N SER A 231 28.09 29.12 17.27
CA SER A 231 26.66 28.92 17.43
C SER A 231 26.42 27.67 18.26
N LEU A 232 25.52 27.79 19.21
CA LEU A 232 24.98 26.67 19.99
C LEU A 232 23.47 26.66 19.79
N GLY A 233 22.88 25.51 19.53
CA GLY A 233 21.44 25.40 19.44
C GLY A 233 20.89 24.10 20.00
N ILE A 234 19.60 24.18 20.30
CA ILE A 234 18.80 23.09 20.82
C ILE A 234 17.55 23.01 19.96
N ARG A 235 17.19 21.79 19.54
CA ARG A 235 16.00 21.51 18.75
C ARG A 235 15.19 20.45 19.48
N ALA A 236 13.91 20.75 19.74
CA ALA A 236 12.96 19.83 20.35
C ALA A 236 11.80 19.58 19.38
N GLN A 237 11.53 18.32 19.09
CA GLN A 237 10.48 17.85 18.20
C GLN A 237 9.37 17.22 19.02
N PHE A 238 8.12 17.33 18.55
CA PHE A 238 6.91 16.89 19.24
C PHE A 238 5.99 16.19 18.24
N GLY A 239 6.55 15.24 17.49
CA GLY A 239 5.88 14.60 16.36
C GLY A 239 5.82 15.51 15.13
N PRO A 240 4.63 15.97 14.69
CA PRO A 240 4.51 16.84 13.51
C PRO A 240 4.99 18.27 13.77
N GLY A 241 5.14 18.68 15.03
CA GLY A 241 5.61 20.01 15.44
C GLY A 241 7.06 20.00 15.92
N GLY A 242 7.73 21.15 15.87
CA GLY A 242 9.07 21.31 16.44
C GLY A 242 9.40 22.76 16.77
N ILE A 243 10.29 22.93 17.75
CA ILE A 243 10.83 24.22 18.19
C ILE A 243 12.35 24.14 18.14
N GLU A 244 12.98 25.19 17.63
CA GLU A 244 14.43 25.35 17.61
C GLU A 244 14.82 26.67 18.29
N SER A 245 15.93 26.66 19.01
CA SER A 245 16.56 27.84 19.58
C SER A 245 18.05 27.80 19.31
N GLN A 246 18.61 28.90 18.81
CA GLN A 246 20.02 29.05 18.51
C GLN A 246 20.55 30.34 19.12
N ALA A 247 21.70 30.26 19.79
CA ALA A 247 22.48 31.42 20.22
C ALA A 247 23.80 31.45 19.44
N ARG A 248 24.09 32.58 18.80
CA ARG A 248 25.31 32.79 18.01
C ARG A 248 26.09 33.98 18.56
N ASP A 249 27.30 33.73 19.04
CA ASP A 249 28.23 34.79 19.42
C ASP A 249 28.90 35.37 18.18
N ARG A 250 28.77 36.68 17.93
CA ARG A 250 29.40 37.37 16.79
C ARG A 250 30.73 38.05 17.17
N GLY A 251 31.27 37.78 18.35
CA GLY A 251 32.55 38.30 18.83
C GLY A 251 32.44 39.64 19.57
N LYS A 252 33.58 40.09 20.14
CA LYS A 252 33.71 41.13 21.19
C LYS A 252 33.05 42.50 20.95
N ARG A 253 32.56 42.81 19.75
CA ARG A 253 31.92 44.11 19.40
C ARG A 253 30.49 43.99 18.84
N ALA A 254 30.01 42.79 18.51
CA ALA A 254 28.74 42.60 17.77
C ALA A 254 27.63 41.89 18.57
N GLY A 255 27.92 41.45 19.81
CA GLY A 255 26.94 40.83 20.72
C GLY A 255 26.55 39.39 20.35
N THR A 256 25.66 38.81 21.15
CA THR A 256 25.08 37.49 20.91
C THR A 256 23.71 37.63 20.26
N ARG A 257 23.52 37.00 19.10
CA ARG A 257 22.21 36.92 18.44
C ARG A 257 21.49 35.65 18.86
N ARG A 258 20.19 35.75 19.13
CA ARG A 258 19.34 34.59 19.41
C ARG A 258 18.30 34.43 18.30
N SER A 259 18.12 33.22 17.82
CA SER A 259 17.15 32.87 16.79
C SER A 259 16.26 31.76 17.29
N PHE A 260 14.99 31.79 16.91
CA PHE A 260 14.00 30.79 17.23
C PHE A 260 13.32 30.33 15.95
N ALA A 261 12.99 29.05 15.87
CA ALA A 261 12.19 28.50 14.79
C ALA A 261 11.01 27.67 15.31
N LEU A 262 9.90 27.74 14.60
CA LEU A 262 8.76 26.84 14.75
C LEU A 262 8.61 26.05 13.46
N ARG A 263 8.42 24.74 13.57
CA ARG A 263 8.26 23.83 12.42
C ARG A 263 6.97 23.04 12.57
N LEU A 264 6.26 22.88 11.45
CA LEU A 264 5.13 21.96 11.27
C LEU A 264 5.42 21.11 10.04
N GLY A 265 5.23 19.79 10.11
CA GLY A 265 5.50 18.91 8.97
C GLY A 265 5.45 17.43 9.35
N PRO A 266 6.22 16.56 8.67
CA PRO A 266 6.25 15.13 8.97
C PRO A 266 6.69 14.86 10.41
N HIS A 267 6.29 13.73 10.97
CA HIS A 267 6.77 13.32 12.29
C HIS A 267 8.31 13.30 12.31
N ARG A 268 8.98 13.91 13.32
CA ARG A 268 10.46 13.78 13.52
C ARG A 268 10.81 13.49 14.97
N GLY A 269 10.46 12.30 15.47
CA GLY A 269 10.59 11.96 16.89
C GLY A 269 9.73 12.84 17.80
N ASP A 270 9.62 12.46 19.08
CA ASP A 270 8.85 13.23 20.05
C ASP A 270 9.55 13.28 21.42
N ALA A 271 10.01 14.47 21.80
CA ALA A 271 10.72 14.73 23.05
C ALA A 271 9.83 14.57 24.30
N LEU A 272 8.51 14.53 24.11
CA LEU A 272 7.55 14.33 25.20
C LEU A 272 7.04 12.89 25.30
N THR A 273 7.49 11.97 24.43
CA THR A 273 7.07 10.56 24.42
C THR A 273 7.14 9.95 25.83
N ARG A 274 8.24 10.16 26.56
CA ARG A 274 8.44 9.61 27.91
C ARG A 274 7.52 10.17 28.99
N TYR A 275 6.81 11.27 28.72
CA TYR A 275 5.91 11.93 29.67
C TYR A 275 4.43 11.74 29.31
N ARG A 276 4.14 11.18 28.13
CA ARG A 276 2.76 10.84 27.76
C ARG A 276 2.38 9.51 28.39
N LYS A 277 1.12 9.41 28.80
CA LYS A 277 0.55 8.13 29.16
C LYS A 277 0.52 7.25 27.91
N PRO A 278 0.85 5.96 28.03
CA PRO A 278 0.70 5.02 26.93
C PRO A 278 -0.76 4.96 26.48
N ALA A 279 -0.98 4.83 25.18
CA ALA A 279 -2.27 4.74 24.53
C ALA A 279 -2.50 3.31 23.99
N TYR A 280 -3.67 3.09 23.40
CA TYR A 280 -3.94 1.90 22.58
C TYR A 280 -4.30 2.31 21.15
N LEU A 281 -3.95 1.46 20.19
CA LEU A 281 -4.44 1.60 18.82
C LEU A 281 -5.90 1.17 18.76
N ASP A 282 -6.78 2.07 18.31
CA ASP A 282 -8.15 1.74 17.98
C ASP A 282 -8.23 1.25 16.53
N LEU A 283 -8.61 -0.02 16.36
CA LEU A 283 -8.64 -0.73 15.10
C LEU A 283 -10.05 -1.26 14.78
N PRO A 284 -10.96 -0.39 14.28
CA PRO A 284 -12.29 -0.82 13.89
C PRO A 284 -12.25 -1.55 12.54
N LEU A 285 -12.28 -2.89 12.56
CA LEU A 285 -12.26 -3.74 11.37
C LEU A 285 -13.67 -4.00 10.84
N THR A 286 -14.39 -2.91 10.58
CA THR A 286 -15.78 -2.94 10.08
C THR A 286 -15.88 -2.94 8.56
N ARG A 287 -14.76 -2.73 7.86
CA ARG A 287 -14.67 -2.68 6.40
C ARG A 287 -14.06 -3.97 5.83
N PRO A 288 -14.33 -4.32 4.56
CA PRO A 288 -13.71 -5.47 3.94
C PRO A 288 -12.20 -5.30 3.88
N VAL A 289 -11.45 -6.34 4.24
CA VAL A 289 -9.99 -6.34 4.09
C VAL A 289 -9.63 -6.96 2.75
N ARG A 290 -8.78 -6.28 1.98
CA ARG A 290 -8.38 -6.67 0.61
C ARG A 290 -6.86 -6.61 0.47
N HIS A 291 -6.32 -7.39 -0.47
CA HIS A 291 -4.90 -7.29 -0.84
C HIS A 291 -4.51 -5.88 -1.29
N ARG A 292 -5.40 -5.20 -2.03
CA ARG A 292 -5.12 -3.87 -2.62
C ARG A 292 -6.31 -2.93 -2.51
N THR A 293 -5.99 -1.67 -2.30
CA THR A 293 -6.95 -0.56 -2.20
C THR A 293 -6.56 0.61 -3.12
N PHE A 294 -7.48 1.55 -3.28
CA PHE A 294 -7.26 2.86 -3.90
C PHE A 294 -6.75 3.86 -2.87
N ARG A 295 -5.96 4.85 -3.31
CA ARG A 295 -5.38 5.86 -2.40
C ARG A 295 -6.43 6.73 -1.72
N VAL A 296 -7.56 6.99 -2.38
CA VAL A 296 -8.62 7.87 -1.87
C VAL A 296 -9.99 7.26 -2.17
N LEU A 297 -10.93 7.46 -1.25
CA LEU A 297 -12.33 7.03 -1.37
C LEU A 297 -12.52 5.50 -1.54
N ASP A 298 -11.60 4.71 -0.97
CA ASP A 298 -11.80 3.27 -0.84
C ASP A 298 -12.63 2.96 0.41
N GLU A 299 -13.53 1.99 0.30
CA GLU A 299 -14.38 1.49 1.39
C GLU A 299 -13.83 0.20 2.00
N SER A 300 -12.61 -0.19 1.62
CA SER A 300 -11.90 -1.38 2.11
C SER A 300 -10.58 -1.02 2.78
N ASP A 301 -10.11 -1.92 3.63
CA ASP A 301 -8.81 -1.85 4.27
C ASP A 301 -7.76 -2.64 3.50
N SER A 302 -6.56 -2.07 3.36
CA SER A 302 -5.42 -2.79 2.80
C SER A 302 -4.85 -3.73 3.85
N HIS A 303 -4.79 -5.03 3.51
CA HIS A 303 -4.20 -6.06 4.34
C HIS A 303 -2.74 -5.77 4.68
N LEU A 304 -1.94 -5.42 3.66
CA LEU A 304 -0.54 -5.04 3.86
C LEU A 304 -0.42 -3.85 4.82
N GLN A 305 -1.24 -2.82 4.64
CA GLN A 305 -1.17 -1.65 5.53
C GLN A 305 -1.57 -2.01 6.96
N LEU A 306 -2.53 -2.92 7.18
CA LEU A 306 -2.87 -3.41 8.51
C LEU A 306 -1.70 -4.15 9.16
N LEU A 307 -1.03 -5.05 8.44
CA LEU A 307 0.16 -5.75 8.94
C LEU A 307 1.29 -4.77 9.28
N LEU A 308 1.57 -3.81 8.40
CA LEU A 308 2.57 -2.77 8.64
C LEU A 308 2.18 -1.86 9.81
N ASP A 309 0.91 -1.48 9.96
CA ASP A 309 0.45 -0.67 11.09
C ASP A 309 0.68 -1.41 12.42
N LEU A 310 0.44 -2.71 12.46
CA LEU A 310 0.72 -3.54 13.64
C LEU A 310 2.22 -3.73 13.87
N GLU A 311 3.04 -3.82 12.82
CA GLU A 311 4.50 -3.81 12.99
C GLU A 311 5.00 -2.47 13.58
N HIS A 312 4.41 -1.35 13.17
CA HIS A 312 4.73 -0.05 13.79
C HIS A 312 4.27 0.05 15.24
N VAL A 313 3.21 -0.66 15.64
CA VAL A 313 2.80 -0.70 17.05
C VAL A 313 3.92 -1.31 17.91
N LYS A 314 4.55 -2.39 17.44
CA LYS A 314 5.69 -3.05 18.11
C LYS A 314 6.84 -2.09 18.39
N GLU A 315 7.08 -1.18 17.45
CA GLU A 315 8.17 -0.20 17.54
C GLU A 315 7.80 1.10 18.28
N ASP A 316 6.51 1.37 18.50
CA ASP A 316 6.03 2.62 19.09
C ASP A 316 5.82 2.49 20.62
N PRO A 317 6.76 2.98 21.46
CA PRO A 317 6.65 2.85 22.92
C PRO A 317 5.48 3.63 23.52
N ARG A 318 4.76 4.41 22.72
CA ARG A 318 3.55 5.14 23.13
C ARG A 318 2.30 4.27 23.05
N VAL A 319 2.36 3.12 22.38
CA VAL A 319 1.22 2.22 22.20
C VAL A 319 1.49 0.95 22.99
N MET A 320 0.69 0.69 24.01
CA MET A 320 0.83 -0.50 24.86
C MET A 320 -0.19 -1.59 24.53
N GLY A 321 -1.21 -1.27 23.73
CA GLY A 321 -2.25 -2.23 23.40
C GLY A 321 -3.01 -1.90 22.13
N VAL A 322 -3.87 -2.83 21.73
CA VAL A 322 -4.71 -2.74 20.53
C VAL A 322 -6.13 -3.12 20.89
N ALA A 323 -7.09 -2.24 20.57
CA ALA A 323 -8.52 -2.51 20.62
C ALA A 323 -9.01 -2.86 19.22
N ILE A 324 -9.67 -4.00 19.04
CA ILE A 324 -10.11 -4.48 17.72
C ILE A 324 -11.60 -4.73 17.73
N ASP A 325 -12.35 -4.05 16.87
CA ASP A 325 -13.76 -4.36 16.62
C ASP A 325 -13.90 -5.29 15.39
N LEU A 326 -14.35 -6.53 15.60
CA LEU A 326 -14.57 -7.50 14.54
C LEU A 326 -16.03 -7.55 14.03
N THR A 327 -16.89 -6.64 14.48
CA THR A 327 -18.35 -6.65 14.22
C THR A 327 -18.72 -6.74 12.75
N GLY A 328 -17.97 -6.07 11.87
CA GLY A 328 -18.23 -6.04 10.43
C GLY A 328 -17.19 -6.76 9.57
N LEU A 329 -16.27 -7.51 10.19
CA LEU A 329 -15.08 -7.99 9.49
C LEU A 329 -15.46 -8.94 8.34
N GLN A 330 -15.06 -8.54 7.13
CA GLN A 330 -15.08 -9.36 5.92
C GLN A 330 -13.65 -9.56 5.44
N ILE A 331 -13.13 -10.76 5.63
CA ILE A 331 -11.74 -11.10 5.32
C ILE A 331 -11.65 -12.54 4.84
N ASP A 332 -10.73 -12.81 3.91
CA ASP A 332 -10.44 -14.17 3.46
C ASP A 332 -9.70 -14.96 4.57
N PRO A 333 -9.93 -16.28 4.73
CA PRO A 333 -9.34 -17.06 5.83
C PRO A 333 -7.81 -16.98 5.91
N ALA A 334 -7.10 -17.00 4.78
CA ALA A 334 -5.65 -16.85 4.75
C ALA A 334 -5.19 -15.49 5.29
N LEU A 335 -5.87 -14.40 4.91
CA LEU A 335 -5.57 -13.05 5.41
C LEU A 335 -5.92 -12.91 6.90
N SER A 336 -7.03 -13.54 7.32
CA SER A 336 -7.43 -13.60 8.73
C SER A 336 -6.38 -14.29 9.58
N TRP A 337 -5.79 -15.36 9.09
CA TRP A 337 -4.72 -16.08 9.77
C TRP A 337 -3.43 -15.25 9.82
N GLU A 338 -3.06 -14.56 8.74
CA GLU A 338 -1.91 -13.65 8.76
C GLU A 338 -2.08 -12.52 9.79
N LEU A 339 -3.29 -11.95 9.87
CA LEU A 339 -3.62 -10.97 10.91
C LEU A 339 -3.54 -11.58 12.32
N ARG A 340 -4.06 -12.81 12.50
CA ARG A 340 -3.94 -13.55 13.77
C ARG A 340 -2.48 -13.72 14.19
N GLN A 341 -1.59 -14.13 13.29
CA GLN A 341 -0.16 -14.28 13.60
C GLN A 341 0.45 -12.94 14.06
N GLN A 342 0.12 -11.84 13.37
CA GLN A 342 0.60 -10.52 13.77
C GLN A 342 0.09 -10.09 15.16
N LEU A 343 -1.13 -10.47 15.54
CA LEU A 343 -1.65 -10.23 16.90
C LEU A 343 -0.94 -11.09 17.95
N LEU A 344 -0.58 -12.32 17.63
CA LEU A 344 0.19 -13.19 18.53
C LEU A 344 1.61 -12.65 18.72
N ASP A 345 2.25 -12.17 17.66
CA ASP A 345 3.57 -11.54 17.72
C ASP A 345 3.55 -10.27 18.59
N LEU A 346 2.53 -9.43 18.44
CA LEU A 346 2.32 -8.26 19.30
C LEU A 346 2.23 -8.63 20.79
N ARG A 347 1.48 -9.69 21.11
CA ARG A 347 1.33 -10.17 22.49
C ARG A 347 2.63 -10.73 23.04
N ALA A 348 3.39 -11.45 22.22
CA ALA A 348 4.70 -11.98 22.60
C ALA A 348 5.70 -10.86 22.95
N GLU A 349 5.55 -9.68 22.35
CA GLU A 349 6.34 -8.48 22.65
C GLU A 349 5.78 -7.62 23.81
N GLY A 350 4.69 -8.08 24.44
CA GLY A 350 4.14 -7.48 25.65
C GLY A 350 3.04 -6.44 25.40
N HIS A 351 2.50 -6.35 24.19
CA HIS A 351 1.33 -5.51 23.91
C HIS A 351 0.03 -6.22 24.25
N PHE A 352 -0.90 -5.49 24.88
CA PHE A 352 -2.17 -6.04 25.31
C PHE A 352 -3.23 -5.93 24.21
N VAL A 353 -3.82 -7.06 23.81
CA VAL A 353 -4.81 -7.09 22.72
C VAL A 353 -6.20 -7.40 23.28
N VAL A 354 -7.16 -6.52 23.00
CA VAL A 354 -8.57 -6.71 23.35
C VAL A 354 -9.42 -6.73 22.08
N VAL A 355 -10.18 -7.80 21.90
CA VAL A 355 -11.08 -7.97 20.76
C VAL A 355 -12.52 -7.86 21.22
N TYR A 356 -13.32 -7.08 20.51
CA TYR A 356 -14.76 -7.02 20.62
C TYR A 356 -15.44 -7.79 19.49
N ILE A 357 -16.43 -8.61 19.87
CA ILE A 357 -17.31 -9.33 18.96
C ILE A 357 -18.77 -9.19 19.40
N HIS A 358 -19.69 -9.14 18.43
CA HIS A 358 -21.12 -9.40 18.69
C HIS A 358 -21.53 -10.78 18.17
N ARG A 359 -21.06 -11.17 16.98
CA ARG A 359 -21.29 -12.50 16.42
C ARG A 359 -20.02 -12.97 15.74
N ALA A 360 -19.59 -14.18 16.06
CA ALA A 360 -18.43 -14.79 15.44
C ALA A 360 -18.76 -16.23 15.06
N ASP A 361 -18.64 -16.56 13.77
CA ASP A 361 -18.52 -17.95 13.31
C ASP A 361 -17.15 -18.52 13.71
N LEU A 362 -16.94 -19.82 13.51
CA LEU A 362 -15.68 -20.50 13.87
C LEU A 362 -14.44 -19.77 13.33
N ARG A 363 -14.49 -19.22 12.11
CA ARG A 363 -13.34 -18.56 11.47
C ARG A 363 -13.07 -17.18 12.09
N ARG A 364 -14.11 -16.39 12.34
CA ARG A 364 -13.96 -15.09 13.02
C ARG A 364 -13.56 -15.28 14.47
N TYR A 365 -14.07 -16.30 15.14
CA TYR A 365 -13.71 -16.62 16.52
C TYR A 365 -12.27 -17.15 16.61
N HIS A 366 -11.80 -17.89 15.61
CA HIS A 366 -10.38 -18.26 15.49
C HIS A 366 -9.49 -17.02 15.49
N LEU A 367 -9.79 -15.95 14.74
CA LEU A 367 -9.06 -14.68 14.87
C LEU A 367 -9.24 -14.04 16.26
N ALA A 368 -10.46 -13.96 16.78
CA ALA A 368 -10.74 -13.32 18.07
C ALA A 368 -9.99 -13.98 19.24
N SER A 369 -9.84 -15.31 19.22
CA SER A 369 -9.11 -16.07 20.23
C SER A 369 -7.63 -15.73 20.33
N ALA A 370 -7.08 -14.96 19.39
CA ALA A 370 -5.69 -14.49 19.45
C ALA A 370 -5.47 -13.44 20.54
N ALA A 371 -6.54 -12.78 21.00
CA ALA A 371 -6.49 -11.69 21.97
C ALA A 371 -6.16 -12.16 23.40
N ASP A 372 -5.71 -11.22 24.24
CA ASP A 372 -5.63 -11.42 25.69
C ASP A 372 -7.01 -11.43 26.34
N ARG A 373 -7.92 -10.60 25.80
CA ARG A 373 -9.32 -10.51 26.24
C ARG A 373 -10.27 -10.46 25.05
N VAL A 374 -11.30 -11.29 25.11
CA VAL A 374 -12.44 -11.26 24.19
C VAL A 374 -13.66 -10.73 24.92
N VAL A 375 -14.16 -9.59 24.46
CA VAL A 375 -15.41 -8.98 24.92
C VAL A 375 -16.52 -9.35 23.94
N LEU A 376 -17.57 -9.97 24.46
CA LEU A 376 -18.75 -10.36 23.69
C LEU A 376 -19.95 -9.48 24.06
N ASP A 377 -20.68 -9.02 23.05
CA ASP A 377 -21.97 -8.35 23.26
C ASP A 377 -22.91 -9.24 24.12
N PRO A 378 -23.64 -8.69 25.11
CA PRO A 378 -24.58 -9.49 25.92
C PRO A 378 -25.68 -10.21 25.12
N TYR A 379 -25.97 -9.78 23.89
CA TYR A 379 -26.89 -10.46 22.96
C TYR A 379 -26.16 -11.13 21.79
N GLY A 380 -24.86 -11.34 21.96
CA GLY A 380 -23.99 -11.93 20.98
C GLY A 380 -24.03 -13.45 20.94
N LEU A 381 -23.36 -14.01 19.93
CA LEU A 381 -23.27 -15.45 19.69
C LEU A 381 -21.84 -15.84 19.28
N VAL A 382 -21.39 -16.99 19.77
CA VAL A 382 -20.15 -17.64 19.29
C VAL A 382 -20.53 -18.97 18.63
N GLY A 383 -20.27 -19.05 17.33
CA GLY A 383 -20.45 -20.25 16.53
C GLY A 383 -19.17 -21.10 16.53
N LEU A 384 -19.34 -22.38 16.81
CA LEU A 384 -18.34 -23.44 16.68
C LEU A 384 -18.92 -24.55 15.77
N GLU A 385 -19.61 -24.16 14.69
CA GLU A 385 -20.41 -25.04 13.82
C GLU A 385 -19.61 -26.03 12.94
N GLY A 386 -18.29 -26.10 13.11
CA GLY A 386 -17.40 -26.89 12.26
C GLY A 386 -17.17 -26.26 10.89
N LEU A 387 -16.69 -27.06 9.92
CA LEU A 387 -16.43 -26.62 8.56
C LEU A 387 -17.14 -27.51 7.54
N VAL A 388 -17.64 -26.90 6.46
CA VAL A 388 -18.26 -27.61 5.34
C VAL A 388 -17.71 -27.08 4.01
N ALA A 389 -17.51 -27.97 3.06
CA ALA A 389 -17.16 -27.65 1.68
C ALA A 389 -18.06 -28.43 0.72
N GLY A 390 -18.45 -27.81 -0.37
CA GLY A 390 -19.30 -28.41 -1.39
C GLY A 390 -19.47 -27.49 -2.59
N ARG A 391 -20.15 -27.99 -3.62
CA ARG A 391 -20.44 -27.26 -4.86
C ARG A 391 -21.85 -27.57 -5.36
N VAL A 392 -22.40 -26.64 -6.12
CA VAL A 392 -23.65 -26.86 -6.86
C VAL A 392 -23.32 -27.62 -8.14
N TYR A 393 -24.20 -28.55 -8.53
CA TYR A 393 -24.10 -29.30 -9.78
C TYR A 393 -25.20 -28.89 -10.75
N LEU A 394 -24.81 -28.70 -12.01
CA LEU A 394 -25.64 -28.14 -13.09
C LEU A 394 -25.85 -29.10 -14.26
N ALA A 395 -25.28 -30.32 -14.23
CA ALA A 395 -25.36 -31.27 -15.34
C ALA A 395 -26.82 -31.49 -15.82
N ASP A 396 -27.72 -31.85 -14.90
CA ASP A 396 -29.14 -32.06 -15.21
C ASP A 396 -29.84 -30.78 -15.66
N ALA A 397 -29.44 -29.63 -15.12
CA ALA A 397 -30.03 -28.36 -15.50
C ALA A 397 -29.66 -28.02 -16.95
N LEU A 398 -28.39 -28.21 -17.32
CA LEU A 398 -27.88 -28.02 -18.69
C LEU A 398 -28.56 -28.99 -19.68
N GLU A 399 -28.64 -30.28 -19.34
CA GLU A 399 -29.34 -31.27 -20.16
C GLU A 399 -30.82 -30.91 -20.33
N LYS A 400 -31.48 -30.49 -19.24
CA LYS A 400 -32.88 -30.05 -19.27
C LYS A 400 -33.12 -28.80 -20.08
N ILE A 401 -32.13 -27.96 -20.36
CA ILE A 401 -32.29 -26.81 -21.27
C ILE A 401 -31.79 -27.11 -22.68
N GLY A 402 -31.27 -28.32 -22.93
CA GLY A 402 -30.75 -28.72 -24.24
C GLY A 402 -29.31 -28.27 -24.50
N ILE A 403 -28.47 -28.22 -23.46
CA ILE A 403 -27.03 -27.97 -23.58
C ILE A 403 -26.27 -29.23 -23.21
N GLY A 404 -25.48 -29.75 -24.16
CA GLY A 404 -24.59 -30.89 -23.97
C GLY A 404 -23.19 -30.46 -23.51
N THR A 405 -22.46 -31.38 -22.88
CA THR A 405 -21.10 -31.12 -22.36
C THR A 405 -20.13 -32.26 -22.70
N GLN A 406 -18.90 -31.92 -23.10
CA GLN A 406 -17.74 -32.81 -23.22
C GLN A 406 -16.61 -32.29 -22.33
N GLU A 407 -15.92 -33.19 -21.62
CA GLU A 407 -14.85 -32.88 -20.68
C GLU A 407 -13.57 -33.62 -21.08
N TRP A 408 -12.44 -32.94 -20.91
CA TRP A 408 -11.11 -33.54 -20.94
C TRP A 408 -10.35 -33.11 -19.69
N ARG A 409 -9.70 -34.05 -18.99
CA ARG A 409 -8.94 -33.74 -17.79
C ARG A 409 -7.76 -34.68 -17.60
N THR A 410 -6.71 -34.18 -16.96
CA THR A 410 -5.59 -35.00 -16.52
C THR A 410 -5.70 -35.30 -15.02
N GLY A 411 -5.85 -36.59 -14.70
CA GLY A 411 -5.91 -37.07 -13.32
C GLY A 411 -7.32 -37.03 -12.72
N GLU A 412 -7.52 -37.88 -11.72
CA GLU A 412 -8.82 -38.11 -11.07
C GLU A 412 -9.25 -36.96 -10.15
N PHE A 413 -8.29 -36.18 -9.62
CA PHE A 413 -8.56 -35.09 -8.69
C PHE A 413 -8.89 -33.76 -9.37
N LYS A 414 -8.71 -33.65 -10.70
CA LYS A 414 -9.04 -32.42 -11.44
C LYS A 414 -10.57 -32.30 -11.59
N SER A 415 -11.20 -31.72 -10.57
CA SER A 415 -12.66 -31.76 -10.40
C SER A 415 -13.41 -30.49 -10.84
N ALA A 416 -12.70 -29.47 -11.36
CA ALA A 416 -13.32 -28.16 -11.62
C ALA A 416 -14.51 -28.21 -12.60
N PHE A 417 -14.52 -29.16 -13.53
CA PHE A 417 -15.61 -29.32 -14.51
C PHE A 417 -16.71 -30.30 -14.05
N GLU A 418 -16.55 -30.98 -12.91
CA GLU A 418 -17.57 -31.92 -12.39
C GLU A 418 -18.91 -31.23 -12.16
N THR A 419 -18.91 -29.94 -11.82
CA THR A 419 -20.11 -29.09 -11.73
C THR A 419 -21.01 -29.19 -12.96
N PHE A 420 -20.45 -29.36 -14.16
CA PHE A 420 -21.20 -29.36 -15.42
C PHE A 420 -21.46 -30.77 -15.98
N ARG A 421 -20.90 -31.81 -15.35
CA ARG A 421 -20.92 -33.18 -15.89
C ARG A 421 -21.50 -34.22 -14.93
N ARG A 422 -21.55 -33.92 -13.64
CA ARG A 422 -22.03 -34.83 -12.58
C ARG A 422 -23.16 -34.19 -11.76
N GLN A 423 -23.74 -34.99 -10.87
CA GLN A 423 -24.73 -34.55 -9.87
C GLN A 423 -24.16 -34.58 -8.44
N ASP A 424 -22.98 -35.18 -8.26
CA ASP A 424 -22.35 -35.47 -6.98
C ASP A 424 -20.82 -35.36 -7.03
N LEU A 425 -20.21 -35.28 -5.85
CA LEU A 425 -18.76 -35.35 -5.68
C LEU A 425 -18.27 -36.72 -6.15
N SER A 426 -17.25 -36.74 -7.02
CA SER A 426 -16.48 -37.96 -7.22
C SER A 426 -15.78 -38.39 -5.93
N GLU A 427 -15.38 -39.67 -5.83
CA GLU A 427 -14.63 -40.17 -4.68
C GLU A 427 -13.32 -39.39 -4.48
N ALA A 428 -12.62 -39.08 -5.57
CA ALA A 428 -11.40 -38.28 -5.57
C ALA A 428 -11.65 -36.83 -5.09
N ASP A 429 -12.71 -36.17 -5.57
CA ASP A 429 -13.02 -34.80 -5.12
C ASP A 429 -13.44 -34.77 -3.64
N ARG A 430 -14.21 -35.78 -3.20
CA ARG A 430 -14.58 -35.95 -1.80
C ARG A 430 -13.34 -36.11 -0.92
N GLU A 431 -12.39 -36.95 -1.33
CA GLU A 431 -11.15 -37.18 -0.59
C GLU A 431 -10.34 -35.88 -0.44
N GLN A 432 -10.10 -35.13 -1.52
CA GLN A 432 -9.28 -33.92 -1.44
C GLN A 432 -9.99 -32.80 -0.66
N LEU A 433 -11.31 -32.64 -0.79
CA LEU A 433 -12.06 -31.65 -0.01
C LEU A 433 -12.05 -31.98 1.48
N LEU A 434 -12.21 -33.26 1.85
CA LEU A 434 -12.10 -33.71 3.24
C LEU A 434 -10.70 -33.41 3.79
N ALA A 435 -9.64 -33.74 3.04
CA ALA A 435 -8.27 -33.44 3.48
C ALA A 435 -8.03 -31.94 3.71
N LEU A 436 -8.56 -31.07 2.85
CA LEU A 436 -8.48 -29.62 3.04
C LEU A 436 -9.25 -29.14 4.29
N LEU A 437 -10.42 -29.71 4.54
CA LEU A 437 -11.23 -29.39 5.72
C LEU A 437 -10.56 -29.88 7.00
N ASP A 438 -10.02 -31.11 7.01
CA ASP A 438 -9.36 -31.71 8.16
C ASP A 438 -8.13 -30.88 8.58
N ASP A 439 -7.29 -30.47 7.63
CA ASP A 439 -6.12 -29.63 7.91
C ASP A 439 -6.53 -28.27 8.49
N ALA A 440 -7.52 -27.60 7.86
CA ALA A 440 -7.98 -26.30 8.32
C ALA A 440 -8.68 -26.36 9.68
N TYR A 441 -9.47 -27.41 9.92
CA TYR A 441 -10.18 -27.61 11.18
C TYR A 441 -9.22 -27.98 12.31
N ALA A 442 -8.24 -28.84 12.04
CA ALA A 442 -7.21 -29.21 13.02
C ALA A 442 -6.40 -27.99 13.48
N ASP A 443 -6.02 -27.11 12.55
CA ASP A 443 -5.34 -25.84 12.85
C ASP A 443 -6.20 -24.94 13.75
N MET A 444 -7.45 -24.66 13.36
CA MET A 444 -8.37 -23.83 14.15
C MET A 444 -8.65 -24.40 15.53
N ARG A 445 -8.89 -25.71 15.62
CA ARG A 445 -9.13 -26.41 16.88
C ARG A 445 -7.91 -26.34 17.80
N HIS A 446 -6.71 -26.60 17.27
CA HIS A 446 -5.48 -26.49 18.04
C HIS A 446 -5.30 -25.07 18.60
N ASP A 447 -5.46 -24.07 17.73
CA ASP A 447 -5.28 -22.66 18.07
C ASP A 447 -6.27 -22.16 19.12
N ILE A 448 -7.56 -22.51 18.98
CA ILE A 448 -8.61 -22.10 19.91
C ILE A 448 -8.44 -22.82 21.26
N THR A 449 -8.22 -24.13 21.25
CA THR A 449 -8.05 -24.91 22.48
C THR A 449 -6.84 -24.44 23.29
N HIS A 450 -5.72 -24.16 22.62
CA HIS A 450 -4.54 -23.59 23.26
C HIS A 450 -4.81 -22.18 23.81
N ALA A 451 -5.42 -21.29 23.01
CA ALA A 451 -5.67 -19.92 23.43
C ALA A 451 -6.66 -19.79 24.60
N ARG A 452 -7.66 -20.68 24.68
CA ARG A 452 -8.67 -20.69 25.74
C ARG A 452 -8.38 -21.69 26.86
N ASN A 453 -7.22 -22.34 26.84
CA ASN A 453 -6.83 -23.37 27.81
C ASN A 453 -7.93 -24.45 28.01
N MET A 454 -8.49 -24.90 26.89
CA MET A 454 -9.61 -25.84 26.83
C MET A 454 -9.13 -27.21 26.33
N SER A 455 -9.75 -28.29 26.81
CA SER A 455 -9.46 -29.64 26.31
C SER A 455 -10.03 -29.85 24.90
N SER A 456 -9.38 -30.73 24.15
CA SER A 456 -9.86 -31.18 22.83
C SER A 456 -11.26 -31.79 22.92
N GLU A 457 -11.54 -32.55 23.97
CA GLU A 457 -12.82 -33.22 24.22
C GLU A 457 -13.94 -32.21 24.51
N THR A 458 -13.63 -31.15 25.28
CA THR A 458 -14.59 -30.06 25.53
C THR A 458 -14.91 -29.34 24.23
N PHE A 459 -13.90 -29.00 23.44
CA PHE A 459 -14.11 -28.32 22.16
C PHE A 459 -14.99 -29.15 21.22
N ASP A 460 -14.72 -30.45 21.10
CA ASP A 460 -15.52 -31.36 20.28
C ASP A 460 -16.97 -31.44 20.77
N TYR A 461 -17.19 -31.49 22.09
CA TYR A 461 -18.53 -31.42 22.66
C TYR A 461 -19.26 -30.12 22.29
N LEU A 462 -18.58 -28.97 22.30
CA LEU A 462 -19.18 -27.70 21.93
C LEU A 462 -19.52 -27.63 20.44
N VAL A 463 -18.72 -28.27 19.59
CA VAL A 463 -18.95 -28.35 18.14
C VAL A 463 -20.12 -29.27 17.81
N ASP A 464 -20.10 -30.50 18.34
CA ASP A 464 -21.08 -31.54 18.01
C ASP A 464 -22.39 -31.46 18.81
N GLY A 465 -22.37 -30.73 19.94
CA GLY A 465 -23.52 -30.52 20.82
C GLY A 465 -24.30 -29.25 20.46
N PRO A 466 -23.97 -28.09 21.07
CA PRO A 466 -24.68 -26.85 20.83
C PRO A 466 -24.38 -26.24 19.45
N GLY A 467 -23.13 -26.27 18.99
CA GLY A 467 -22.65 -25.68 17.73
C GLY A 467 -22.70 -24.14 17.68
N ILE A 468 -23.65 -23.51 18.37
CA ILE A 468 -23.79 -22.06 18.54
C ILE A 468 -24.07 -21.80 20.02
N LEU A 469 -23.24 -20.99 20.64
CA LEU A 469 -23.34 -20.63 22.05
C LEU A 469 -23.89 -19.21 22.20
N THR A 470 -24.78 -19.04 23.16
CA THR A 470 -25.21 -17.72 23.66
C THR A 470 -24.09 -17.02 24.43
N ALA A 471 -24.27 -15.73 24.71
CA ALA A 471 -23.29 -14.96 25.46
C ALA A 471 -22.95 -15.56 26.84
N ASP A 472 -23.97 -15.97 27.60
CA ASP A 472 -23.79 -16.59 28.92
C ASP A 472 -23.07 -17.94 28.81
N GLU A 473 -23.44 -18.77 27.83
CA GLU A 473 -22.78 -20.06 27.58
C GLU A 473 -21.32 -19.88 27.15
N ALA A 474 -21.04 -18.93 26.25
CA ALA A 474 -19.68 -18.63 25.81
C ALA A 474 -18.80 -18.12 26.96
N LEU A 475 -19.35 -17.34 27.89
CA LEU A 475 -18.65 -16.91 29.10
C LEU A 475 -18.42 -18.10 30.04
N GLN A 476 -19.44 -18.93 30.27
CA GLN A 476 -19.39 -20.09 31.17
C GLN A 476 -18.37 -21.14 30.70
N GLU A 477 -18.32 -21.42 29.40
CA GLU A 477 -17.37 -22.35 28.77
C GLU A 477 -15.98 -21.73 28.59
N GLY A 478 -15.79 -20.47 29.00
CA GLY A 478 -14.51 -19.78 28.93
C GLY A 478 -14.07 -19.46 27.51
N LEU A 479 -14.98 -19.37 26.54
CA LEU A 479 -14.69 -18.90 25.18
C LEU A 479 -14.50 -17.37 25.13
N VAL A 480 -15.14 -16.64 26.04
CA VAL A 480 -15.00 -15.18 26.15
C VAL A 480 -14.68 -14.78 27.57
N ASP A 481 -14.12 -13.58 27.76
CA ASP A 481 -13.64 -13.13 29.07
C ASP A 481 -14.61 -12.15 29.74
N THR A 482 -15.41 -11.43 28.95
CA THR A 482 -16.31 -10.40 29.46
C THR A 482 -17.53 -10.26 28.56
N LEU A 483 -18.69 -10.13 29.18
CA LEU A 483 -19.91 -9.72 28.48
C LEU A 483 -20.08 -8.20 28.64
N GLY A 484 -20.08 -7.48 27.53
CA GLY A 484 -20.05 -6.03 27.56
C GLY A 484 -20.21 -5.39 26.20
N ARG A 485 -20.30 -4.06 26.19
CA ARG A 485 -20.26 -3.26 24.96
C ARG A 485 -18.85 -2.69 24.77
N TRP A 486 -18.65 -1.88 23.74
CA TRP A 486 -17.34 -1.25 23.47
C TRP A 486 -16.74 -0.53 24.69
N SER A 487 -17.55 0.06 25.58
CA SER A 487 -17.05 0.68 26.82
C SER A 487 -16.27 -0.29 27.72
N ALA A 488 -16.62 -1.59 27.72
CA ALA A 488 -15.88 -2.59 28.48
C ALA A 488 -14.47 -2.83 27.90
N VAL A 489 -14.28 -2.66 26.59
CA VAL A 489 -12.96 -2.73 25.95
C VAL A 489 -12.08 -1.60 26.45
N GLU A 490 -12.63 -0.39 26.50
CA GLU A 490 -11.93 0.80 27.00
C GLU A 490 -11.59 0.65 28.48
N GLU A 491 -12.53 0.19 29.31
CA GLU A 491 -12.31 -0.07 30.74
C GLU A 491 -11.20 -1.11 30.98
N ILE A 492 -11.16 -2.20 30.20
CA ILE A 492 -10.11 -3.22 30.28
C ILE A 492 -8.74 -2.62 29.92
N LEU A 493 -8.65 -1.88 28.82
CA LEU A 493 -7.39 -1.26 28.38
C LEU A 493 -6.88 -0.21 29.37
N GLU A 494 -7.78 0.59 29.94
CA GLU A 494 -7.42 1.57 30.97
C GLU A 494 -6.92 0.89 32.25
N ALA A 495 -7.50 -0.25 32.63
CA ALA A 495 -7.04 -1.04 33.77
C ALA A 495 -5.63 -1.61 33.57
N GLU A 496 -5.26 -1.94 32.32
CA GLU A 496 -3.91 -2.37 31.91
C GLU A 496 -2.95 -1.18 31.66
N GLY A 497 -3.41 0.06 31.89
CA GLY A 497 -2.59 1.27 31.80
C GLY A 497 -2.49 1.91 30.40
N ALA A 498 -3.28 1.43 29.43
CA ALA A 498 -3.39 2.03 28.10
C ALA A 498 -4.56 3.03 28.07
N HIS A 499 -4.25 4.31 27.88
CA HIS A 499 -5.19 5.41 28.04
C HIS A 499 -5.42 6.16 26.72
N GLY A 500 -6.69 6.24 26.31
CA GLY A 500 -7.12 6.99 25.14
C GLY A 500 -6.77 6.31 23.81
N GLY A 501 -7.79 5.98 23.03
CA GLY A 501 -7.61 5.40 21.71
C GLY A 501 -6.96 6.37 20.73
N ILE A 502 -5.99 5.87 19.96
CA ILE A 502 -5.44 6.58 18.81
C ILE A 502 -5.86 5.89 17.51
N ASP A 503 -6.23 6.70 16.53
CA ASP A 503 -6.48 6.20 15.18
C ASP A 503 -5.17 5.78 14.49
N ARG A 504 -5.26 4.84 13.55
CA ARG A 504 -4.15 4.38 12.70
C ARG A 504 -3.32 5.50 12.06
N TRP A 505 -3.96 6.58 11.60
CA TRP A 505 -3.26 7.69 10.94
C TRP A 505 -2.42 8.54 11.91
N ARG A 506 -2.61 8.36 13.24
CA ARG A 506 -1.82 9.00 14.30
C ARG A 506 -0.69 8.12 14.84
N LEU A 507 -0.59 6.85 14.42
CA LEU A 507 0.54 5.99 14.74
C LEU A 507 1.83 6.71 14.35
N ALA A 508 2.83 6.73 15.24
CA ALA A 508 4.13 7.25 14.83
C ALA A 508 4.68 6.31 13.77
N ARG A 509 5.17 6.90 12.68
CA ARG A 509 6.00 6.18 11.74
C ARG A 509 7.45 6.46 12.09
N PRO A 510 8.32 5.44 12.11
CA PRO A 510 9.75 5.62 12.22
C PRO A 510 10.17 6.70 11.24
N VAL A 511 10.96 7.63 11.75
CA VAL A 511 11.43 8.74 10.95
C VAL A 511 12.74 8.25 10.41
N ASP A 512 12.79 7.99 9.11
CA ASP A 512 14.05 7.58 8.53
C ASP A 512 15.09 8.68 8.75
N THR A 513 16.12 8.28 9.47
CA THR A 513 17.24 9.13 9.84
C THR A 513 18.50 8.75 9.08
N THR A 514 18.42 7.81 8.12
CA THR A 514 19.56 7.38 7.31
C THR A 514 19.74 8.28 6.08
N TRP A 515 20.86 8.10 5.37
CA TRP A 515 21.17 8.81 4.14
C TRP A 515 21.33 7.83 2.98
N GLY A 516 21.15 8.32 1.75
CA GLY A 516 21.27 7.50 0.56
C GLY A 516 20.01 6.69 0.32
N ARG A 517 20.09 5.74 -0.60
CA ARG A 517 18.96 4.88 -0.95
C ARG A 517 18.68 3.88 0.16
N ARG A 518 17.40 3.67 0.41
CA ARG A 518 16.91 2.59 1.26
C ARG A 518 16.83 1.28 0.49
N PRO A 519 17.13 0.15 1.15
CA PRO A 519 16.77 -1.15 0.61
C PRO A 519 15.27 -1.18 0.29
N THR A 520 14.90 -1.65 -0.90
CA THR A 520 13.52 -1.63 -1.38
C THR A 520 13.08 -3.01 -1.80
N ILE A 521 11.93 -3.45 -1.27
CA ILE A 521 11.28 -4.70 -1.67
C ILE A 521 10.00 -4.38 -2.42
N ALA A 522 9.90 -4.88 -3.65
CA ALA A 522 8.71 -4.72 -4.47
C ALA A 522 7.71 -5.85 -4.20
N ILE A 523 6.47 -5.51 -3.83
CA ILE A 523 5.36 -6.46 -3.72
C ILE A 523 4.55 -6.40 -5.01
N ALA A 524 4.74 -7.39 -5.88
CA ALA A 524 3.98 -7.55 -7.11
C ALA A 524 2.74 -8.43 -6.87
N TYR A 525 1.59 -8.05 -7.41
CA TYR A 525 0.33 -8.76 -7.15
C TYR A 525 -0.18 -9.52 -8.38
N ALA A 526 -0.35 -10.85 -8.24
CA ALA A 526 -1.02 -11.73 -9.20
C ALA A 526 -2.35 -12.21 -8.63
N LEU A 527 -3.41 -11.43 -8.87
CA LEU A 527 -4.74 -11.63 -8.25
C LEU A 527 -5.78 -12.04 -9.30
N GLY A 528 -6.56 -13.09 -9.01
CA GLY A 528 -7.65 -13.57 -9.85
C GLY A 528 -7.20 -14.61 -10.87
N VAL A 529 -8.06 -14.89 -11.86
CA VAL A 529 -7.84 -15.91 -12.89
C VAL A 529 -6.58 -15.59 -13.71
N CYS A 530 -5.80 -16.60 -14.06
CA CYS A 530 -4.71 -16.47 -15.02
C CYS A 530 -5.30 -16.19 -16.41
N ASP A 531 -5.21 -14.94 -16.85
CA ASP A 531 -5.65 -14.49 -18.17
C ASP A 531 -4.72 -13.38 -18.67
N LEU A 532 -4.67 -13.19 -19.98
CA LEU A 532 -3.75 -12.22 -20.60
C LEU A 532 -4.07 -10.78 -20.20
N ASP A 533 -5.36 -10.42 -20.15
CA ASP A 533 -5.80 -9.02 -20.09
C ASP A 533 -6.86 -8.76 -18.98
N THR A 534 -7.42 -9.82 -18.39
CA THR A 534 -8.26 -9.82 -17.17
C THR A 534 -7.60 -10.61 -16.03
N GLY A 535 -8.22 -10.66 -14.85
CA GLY A 535 -7.66 -11.37 -13.69
C GLY A 535 -6.25 -10.88 -13.33
N ILE A 536 -5.25 -11.75 -13.41
CA ILE A 536 -3.84 -11.39 -13.16
C ILE A 536 -3.25 -10.44 -14.23
N ARG A 537 -3.90 -10.34 -15.40
CA ARG A 537 -3.50 -9.49 -16.53
C ARG A 537 -2.07 -9.77 -16.95
N ALA A 538 -1.78 -11.02 -17.32
CA ALA A 538 -0.43 -11.53 -17.54
C ALA A 538 0.42 -10.64 -18.48
N ARG A 539 -0.16 -10.04 -19.51
CA ARG A 539 0.56 -9.11 -20.40
C ARG A 539 1.09 -7.87 -19.68
N THR A 540 0.27 -7.32 -18.77
CA THR A 540 0.67 -6.15 -17.97
C THR A 540 1.65 -6.56 -16.88
N LEU A 541 1.32 -7.63 -16.13
CA LEU A 541 2.13 -8.12 -15.03
C LEU A 541 3.54 -8.53 -15.49
N THR A 542 3.66 -9.29 -16.58
CA THR A 542 4.95 -9.69 -17.18
C THR A 542 5.83 -8.48 -17.50
N ARG A 543 5.24 -7.42 -18.06
CA ARG A 543 5.97 -6.19 -18.39
C ARG A 543 6.39 -5.40 -17.16
N GLU A 544 5.61 -5.44 -16.08
CA GLU A 544 5.95 -4.82 -14.80
C GLU A 544 7.04 -5.61 -14.08
N LEU A 545 6.93 -6.94 -14.05
CA LEU A 545 7.95 -7.86 -13.54
C LEU A 545 9.30 -7.68 -14.26
N ARG A 546 9.32 -7.70 -15.60
CA ARG A 546 10.54 -7.45 -16.39
C ARG A 546 11.15 -6.07 -16.15
N GLN A 547 10.37 -5.05 -15.78
CA GLN A 547 10.91 -3.75 -15.38
C GLN A 547 11.64 -3.84 -14.04
N LEU A 548 11.07 -4.56 -13.07
CA LEU A 548 11.68 -4.78 -11.77
C LEU A 548 13.03 -5.51 -11.88
N ALA A 549 13.18 -6.45 -12.84
CA ALA A 549 14.46 -7.14 -13.08
C ALA A 549 15.62 -6.16 -13.30
N THR A 550 15.38 -5.11 -14.09
CA THR A 550 16.39 -4.10 -14.48
C THR A 550 16.38 -2.83 -13.62
N ASP A 551 15.49 -2.75 -12.62
CA ASP A 551 15.41 -1.60 -11.74
C ASP A 551 16.44 -1.73 -10.62
N ASP A 552 17.56 -1.01 -10.73
CA ASP A 552 18.60 -1.00 -9.70
C ASP A 552 18.06 -0.51 -8.36
N GLY A 553 16.95 0.24 -8.31
CA GLY A 553 16.33 0.75 -7.09
C GLY A 553 15.55 -0.30 -6.29
N VAL A 554 15.40 -1.53 -6.78
CA VAL A 554 14.68 -2.63 -6.13
C VAL A 554 15.63 -3.78 -5.81
N ASP A 555 15.71 -4.18 -4.54
CA ASP A 555 16.64 -5.20 -4.05
C ASP A 555 16.07 -6.62 -4.12
N ALA A 556 14.76 -6.79 -3.93
CA ALA A 556 14.06 -8.06 -4.06
C ALA A 556 12.59 -7.88 -4.46
N VAL A 557 11.98 -8.96 -4.93
CA VAL A 557 10.56 -9.01 -5.32
C VAL A 557 9.83 -10.05 -4.48
N VAL A 558 8.71 -9.65 -3.89
CA VAL A 558 7.71 -10.56 -3.33
C VAL A 558 6.52 -10.62 -4.30
N LEU A 559 6.24 -11.78 -4.88
CA LEU A 559 5.05 -11.99 -5.71
C LEU A 559 3.90 -12.52 -4.84
N ARG A 560 2.92 -11.68 -4.55
CA ARG A 560 1.68 -12.07 -3.86
C ARG A 560 0.71 -12.72 -4.85
N VAL A 561 0.53 -14.04 -4.73
CA VAL A 561 -0.32 -14.85 -5.62
C VAL A 561 -1.63 -15.21 -4.92
N ASP A 562 -2.76 -14.75 -5.47
CA ASP A 562 -4.10 -15.21 -5.08
C ASP A 562 -4.90 -15.53 -6.34
N SER A 563 -4.62 -16.71 -6.91
CA SER A 563 -5.13 -17.16 -8.20
C SER A 563 -5.57 -18.63 -8.18
N PRO A 564 -6.79 -18.95 -8.66
CA PRO A 564 -7.23 -20.33 -8.88
C PRO A 564 -6.62 -20.97 -10.13
N GLY A 565 -5.75 -20.24 -10.85
CA GLY A 565 -5.25 -20.62 -12.17
C GLY A 565 -6.10 -20.06 -13.29
N GLY A 566 -6.01 -20.67 -14.46
CA GLY A 566 -6.69 -20.21 -15.68
C GLY A 566 -5.92 -20.66 -16.92
N ASP A 567 -5.77 -19.76 -17.87
CA ASP A 567 -5.07 -19.96 -19.13
C ASP A 567 -3.58 -20.33 -18.92
N ALA A 568 -3.14 -21.38 -19.61
CA ALA A 568 -1.78 -21.89 -19.51
C ALA A 568 -0.77 -20.93 -20.15
N LEU A 569 -1.12 -20.29 -21.27
CA LEU A 569 -0.24 -19.33 -21.95
C LEU A 569 0.00 -18.09 -21.08
N ALA A 570 -1.05 -17.54 -20.48
CA ALA A 570 -0.95 -16.42 -19.54
C ALA A 570 -0.09 -16.77 -18.33
N SER A 571 -0.22 -18.00 -17.80
CA SER A 571 0.59 -18.48 -16.68
C SER A 571 2.05 -18.63 -17.09
N ASP A 572 2.32 -19.17 -18.28
CA ASP A 572 3.67 -19.38 -18.79
C ASP A 572 4.43 -18.06 -18.98
N TRP A 573 3.79 -17.02 -19.52
CA TRP A 573 4.41 -15.70 -19.68
C TRP A 573 4.87 -15.09 -18.35
N VAL A 574 4.08 -15.27 -17.30
CA VAL A 574 4.42 -14.76 -15.97
C VAL A 574 5.51 -15.61 -15.33
N ALA A 575 5.46 -16.94 -15.48
CA ALA A 575 6.49 -17.84 -14.97
C ALA A 575 7.85 -17.59 -15.63
N GLU A 576 7.89 -17.36 -16.96
CA GLU A 576 9.09 -16.95 -17.68
C GLU A 576 9.65 -15.63 -17.13
N ALA A 577 8.80 -14.62 -16.90
CA ALA A 577 9.22 -13.35 -16.33
C ALA A 577 9.79 -13.48 -14.91
N ILE A 578 9.27 -14.40 -14.11
CA ILE A 578 9.77 -14.68 -12.75
C ILE A 578 11.15 -15.32 -12.83
N ALA A 579 11.34 -16.31 -13.71
CA ALA A 579 12.64 -16.94 -13.95
C ALA A 579 13.68 -15.91 -14.42
N GLU A 580 13.31 -14.97 -15.29
CA GLU A 580 14.20 -13.89 -15.73
C GLU A 580 14.61 -12.94 -14.57
N ILE A 581 13.70 -12.62 -13.65
CA ILE A 581 14.02 -11.78 -12.49
C ILE A 581 14.93 -12.53 -11.52
N SER A 582 14.65 -13.82 -11.23
CA SER A 582 15.42 -14.60 -10.25
C SER A 582 16.88 -14.80 -10.64
N GLU A 583 17.21 -14.69 -11.93
CA GLU A 583 18.61 -14.62 -12.41
C GLU A 583 19.36 -13.36 -11.93
N HIS A 584 18.66 -12.29 -11.59
CA HIS A 584 19.23 -10.98 -11.25
C HIS A 584 19.05 -10.58 -9.79
N LYS A 585 17.90 -10.91 -9.19
CA LYS A 585 17.54 -10.55 -7.81
C LYS A 585 16.56 -11.55 -7.20
N PRO A 586 16.53 -11.71 -5.86
CA PRO A 586 15.65 -12.66 -5.21
C PRO A 586 14.16 -12.42 -5.52
N VAL A 587 13.45 -13.50 -5.84
CA VAL A 587 11.99 -13.53 -6.00
C VAL A 587 11.38 -14.53 -5.03
N VAL A 588 10.59 -14.03 -4.08
CA VAL A 588 9.85 -14.85 -3.12
C VAL A 588 8.36 -14.81 -3.47
N VAL A 589 7.72 -15.96 -3.57
CA VAL A 589 6.26 -16.03 -3.74
C VAL A 589 5.59 -16.15 -2.38
N SER A 590 4.55 -15.33 -2.18
CA SER A 590 3.65 -15.42 -1.03
C SER A 590 2.26 -15.86 -1.53
N HIS A 591 1.82 -17.04 -1.14
CA HIS A 591 0.48 -17.52 -1.47
C HIS A 591 -0.58 -16.86 -0.58
N GLY A 592 -1.63 -16.32 -1.20
CA GLY A 592 -2.85 -15.86 -0.55
C GLY A 592 -3.84 -17.00 -0.32
N ARG A 593 -5.13 -16.75 -0.55
CA ARG A 593 -6.18 -17.76 -0.32
C ARG A 593 -6.03 -18.96 -1.24
N VAL A 594 -5.72 -18.73 -2.52
CA VAL A 594 -5.53 -19.80 -3.49
C VAL A 594 -4.32 -19.52 -4.38
N ALA A 595 -3.52 -20.54 -4.66
CA ALA A 595 -2.42 -20.49 -5.61
C ALA A 595 -2.31 -21.85 -6.31
N ALA A 596 -3.34 -22.22 -7.06
CA ALA A 596 -3.52 -23.55 -7.62
C ALA A 596 -3.58 -23.52 -9.15
N SER A 597 -3.29 -24.65 -9.81
CA SER A 597 -3.28 -24.77 -11.27
C SER A 597 -2.31 -23.74 -11.89
N GLY A 598 -2.76 -22.87 -12.79
CA GLY A 598 -1.95 -21.75 -13.30
C GLY A 598 -1.38 -20.83 -12.19
N GLY A 599 -2.05 -20.70 -11.04
CA GLY A 599 -1.52 -19.98 -9.89
C GLY A 599 -0.28 -20.65 -9.27
N TYR A 600 -0.23 -21.98 -9.28
CA TYR A 600 0.97 -22.72 -8.90
C TYR A 600 2.03 -22.67 -10.01
N TRP A 601 1.62 -22.71 -11.28
CA TRP A 601 2.51 -22.58 -12.44
C TRP A 601 3.33 -21.29 -12.38
N ILE A 602 2.72 -20.16 -12.04
CA ILE A 602 3.46 -18.91 -11.87
C ILE A 602 4.34 -18.89 -10.60
N SER A 603 4.05 -19.75 -9.62
CA SER A 603 4.80 -19.79 -8.37
C SER A 603 6.10 -20.60 -8.46
N MET A 604 6.15 -21.59 -9.36
CA MET A 604 7.16 -22.65 -9.33
C MET A 604 8.58 -22.21 -9.71
N GLU A 605 8.75 -21.03 -10.33
CA GLU A 605 10.04 -20.48 -10.78
C GLU A 605 10.67 -19.53 -9.74
N ALA A 606 10.00 -19.32 -8.59
CA ALA A 606 10.51 -18.45 -7.53
C ALA A 606 11.61 -19.12 -6.70
N ASP A 607 12.44 -18.30 -6.05
CA ASP A 607 13.53 -18.73 -5.18
C ASP A 607 13.05 -19.38 -3.88
N ALA A 608 11.85 -18.97 -3.41
CA ALA A 608 11.14 -19.53 -2.28
C ALA A 608 9.63 -19.32 -2.41
N ILE A 609 8.85 -20.26 -1.88
CA ILE A 609 7.39 -20.23 -1.82
C ILE A 609 6.95 -20.31 -0.36
N VAL A 610 6.31 -19.24 0.11
CA VAL A 610 5.69 -19.15 1.44
C VAL A 610 4.17 -19.35 1.30
N THR A 611 3.59 -20.22 2.13
CA THR A 611 2.15 -20.52 2.11
C THR A 611 1.53 -20.43 3.50
N SER A 612 0.23 -20.15 3.60
CA SER A 612 -0.49 -20.20 4.89
C SER A 612 -1.16 -21.56 5.12
N PRO A 613 -1.53 -21.92 6.37
CA PRO A 613 -2.28 -23.15 6.66
C PRO A 613 -3.60 -23.26 5.89
N HIS A 614 -4.25 -22.12 5.61
CA HIS A 614 -5.54 -22.06 4.92
C HIS A 614 -5.43 -21.76 3.41
N THR A 615 -4.22 -21.77 2.85
CA THR A 615 -4.02 -21.66 1.40
C THR A 615 -4.41 -22.97 0.72
N ILE A 616 -5.10 -22.85 -0.42
CA ILE A 616 -5.31 -23.97 -1.35
C ILE A 616 -4.32 -23.84 -2.52
N THR A 617 -3.41 -24.78 -2.67
CA THR A 617 -2.39 -24.77 -3.74
C THR A 617 -2.29 -26.12 -4.46
N GLY A 618 -1.26 -26.32 -5.29
CA GLY A 618 -1.12 -27.49 -6.16
C GLY A 618 -2.07 -27.41 -7.35
N SER A 619 -2.98 -28.38 -7.48
CA SER A 619 -3.82 -28.62 -8.66
C SER A 619 -3.01 -28.69 -9.96
N ILE A 620 -1.85 -29.34 -9.89
CA ILE A 620 -0.98 -29.59 -11.04
C ILE A 620 -1.70 -30.57 -11.96
N GLY A 621 -2.32 -30.03 -13.00
CA GLY A 621 -3.26 -30.74 -13.87
C GLY A 621 -3.92 -29.78 -14.84
N VAL A 622 -4.35 -30.30 -15.98
CA VAL A 622 -4.98 -29.54 -17.07
C VAL A 622 -6.39 -30.05 -17.27
N ILE A 623 -7.31 -29.13 -17.55
CA ILE A 623 -8.72 -29.43 -17.79
C ILE A 623 -9.23 -28.59 -18.96
N GLY A 624 -10.12 -29.17 -19.75
CA GLY A 624 -10.80 -28.53 -20.86
C GLY A 624 -12.26 -28.98 -20.90
N GLY A 625 -13.11 -28.13 -21.45
CA GLY A 625 -14.54 -28.41 -21.58
C GLY A 625 -15.11 -27.82 -22.85
N TRP A 626 -16.07 -28.52 -23.44
CA TRP A 626 -16.82 -28.09 -24.62
C TRP A 626 -18.30 -28.21 -24.33
N MET A 627 -18.99 -27.08 -24.29
CA MET A 627 -20.44 -27.04 -24.22
C MET A 627 -20.99 -26.81 -25.62
N TYR A 628 -22.11 -27.45 -25.97
CA TYR A 628 -22.69 -27.38 -27.30
C TYR A 628 -24.23 -27.45 -27.24
N ASP A 629 -24.88 -27.04 -28.31
CA ASP A 629 -26.33 -27.16 -28.48
C ASP A 629 -26.73 -28.62 -28.66
N ASP A 630 -27.52 -29.13 -27.72
CA ASP A 630 -28.09 -30.48 -27.71
C ASP A 630 -29.62 -30.40 -27.66
N GLY A 631 -30.19 -29.41 -28.39
CA GLY A 631 -31.63 -29.18 -28.51
C GLY A 631 -32.16 -27.92 -27.83
N LEU A 632 -31.30 -27.00 -27.35
CA LEU A 632 -31.71 -25.68 -26.87
C LEU A 632 -32.36 -24.89 -28.01
N LYS A 633 -31.73 -24.86 -29.20
CA LYS A 633 -32.27 -24.13 -30.35
C LYS A 633 -33.65 -24.65 -30.76
N GLU A 634 -33.85 -25.96 -30.77
CA GLU A 634 -35.14 -26.59 -31.10
C GLU A 634 -36.25 -26.09 -30.16
N ARG A 635 -35.98 -26.05 -28.86
CA ARG A 635 -36.92 -25.58 -27.83
C ARG A 635 -37.24 -24.10 -27.95
N LEU A 636 -36.27 -23.30 -28.39
CA LEU A 636 -36.43 -21.86 -28.60
C LEU A 636 -37.04 -21.54 -29.98
N GLY A 637 -37.19 -22.51 -30.87
CA GLY A 637 -37.62 -22.28 -32.25
C GLY A 637 -36.58 -21.52 -33.08
N VAL A 638 -35.30 -21.67 -32.76
CA VAL A 638 -34.18 -21.03 -33.47
C VAL A 638 -33.56 -22.02 -34.45
N ALA A 639 -33.20 -21.55 -35.64
CA ALA A 639 -32.48 -22.32 -36.65
C ALA A 639 -31.17 -21.62 -37.04
N THR A 640 -30.17 -22.41 -37.39
CA THR A 640 -28.90 -21.95 -37.96
C THR A 640 -28.68 -22.66 -39.29
N ASP A 641 -28.04 -21.99 -40.24
CA ASP A 641 -27.62 -22.55 -41.52
C ASP A 641 -26.25 -21.93 -41.87
N HIS A 642 -25.36 -22.72 -42.48
CA HIS A 642 -24.01 -22.27 -42.81
C HIS A 642 -23.47 -22.92 -44.07
N VAL A 643 -22.55 -22.22 -44.72
CA VAL A 643 -21.69 -22.77 -45.75
C VAL A 643 -20.26 -22.78 -45.21
N GLN A 644 -19.50 -23.84 -45.51
CA GLN A 644 -18.14 -23.97 -45.01
C GLN A 644 -17.14 -24.27 -46.11
N VAL A 645 -15.93 -23.74 -45.95
CA VAL A 645 -14.74 -24.09 -46.73
C VAL A 645 -13.66 -24.48 -45.74
N GLY A 646 -13.29 -25.77 -45.74
CA GLY A 646 -12.43 -26.40 -44.74
C GLY A 646 -13.23 -27.24 -43.73
N ASP A 647 -12.68 -28.40 -43.35
CA ASP A 647 -13.40 -29.44 -42.59
C ASP A 647 -13.69 -29.09 -41.12
N HIS A 648 -13.07 -28.01 -40.61
CA HIS A 648 -13.19 -27.56 -39.22
C HIS A 648 -13.71 -26.12 -39.11
N ALA A 649 -14.18 -25.53 -40.20
CA ALA A 649 -14.59 -24.12 -40.22
C ALA A 649 -15.86 -23.85 -39.39
N ASP A 650 -16.60 -24.89 -39.03
CA ASP A 650 -17.76 -24.84 -38.15
C ASP A 650 -17.41 -24.94 -36.66
N LEU A 651 -16.13 -25.08 -36.30
CA LEU A 651 -15.69 -25.06 -34.89
C LEU A 651 -16.03 -23.71 -34.25
N GLY A 652 -16.96 -23.73 -33.30
CA GLY A 652 -17.44 -22.52 -32.62
C GLY A 652 -18.53 -21.77 -33.37
N PHE A 653 -18.96 -22.24 -34.55
CA PHE A 653 -20.18 -21.76 -35.17
C PHE A 653 -21.40 -22.26 -34.38
N GLY A 654 -22.32 -21.36 -34.09
CA GLY A 654 -23.61 -21.72 -33.51
C GLY A 654 -24.38 -20.53 -32.96
N LEU A 655 -25.19 -20.77 -31.92
CA LEU A 655 -26.10 -19.78 -31.35
C LEU A 655 -25.35 -18.71 -30.54
N PRO A 656 -25.32 -17.43 -30.96
CA PRO A 656 -24.79 -16.36 -30.12
C PRO A 656 -25.67 -16.17 -28.89
N LEU A 657 -25.07 -16.19 -27.70
CA LEU A 657 -25.72 -15.94 -26.42
C LEU A 657 -25.32 -14.53 -25.93
N PRO A 658 -25.99 -13.45 -26.37
CA PRO A 658 -25.56 -12.06 -26.14
C PRO A 658 -25.50 -11.70 -24.65
N PHE A 659 -26.36 -12.30 -23.82
CA PHE A 659 -26.38 -12.05 -22.37
C PHE A 659 -25.22 -12.73 -21.63
N VAL A 660 -24.59 -13.74 -22.23
CA VAL A 660 -23.44 -14.48 -21.67
C VAL A 660 -22.14 -14.06 -22.37
N GLY A 661 -22.23 -13.36 -23.51
CA GLY A 661 -21.06 -12.89 -24.26
C GLY A 661 -20.27 -14.02 -24.93
N THR A 662 -20.92 -15.15 -25.22
CA THR A 662 -20.29 -16.33 -25.84
C THR A 662 -21.18 -16.91 -26.93
N THR A 663 -20.63 -17.77 -27.78
CA THR A 663 -21.38 -18.53 -28.78
C THR A 663 -21.48 -19.98 -28.31
N LEU A 664 -22.69 -20.53 -28.32
CA LEU A 664 -22.92 -21.95 -28.08
C LEU A 664 -22.75 -22.70 -29.40
N PRO A 665 -21.71 -23.54 -29.56
CA PRO A 665 -21.47 -24.32 -30.77
C PRO A 665 -22.63 -25.25 -31.11
N ASP A 666 -22.89 -25.47 -32.40
CA ASP A 666 -24.04 -26.26 -32.88
C ASP A 666 -23.89 -27.78 -32.68
N ARG A 667 -22.69 -28.27 -32.38
CA ARG A 667 -22.41 -29.69 -32.30
C ARG A 667 -21.31 -30.03 -31.28
N PRO A 668 -21.26 -31.28 -30.81
CA PRO A 668 -20.08 -31.79 -30.11
C PRO A 668 -18.85 -31.80 -31.02
N LEU A 669 -17.67 -31.86 -30.41
CA LEU A 669 -16.44 -32.15 -31.14
C LEU A 669 -16.50 -33.56 -31.73
N ARG A 670 -16.04 -33.69 -32.98
CA ARG A 670 -15.88 -34.99 -33.64
C ARG A 670 -14.73 -35.76 -32.99
N SER A 671 -14.65 -37.06 -33.27
CA SER A 671 -13.63 -37.94 -32.68
C SER A 671 -12.19 -37.49 -33.00
N ASP A 672 -11.93 -37.00 -34.21
CA ASP A 672 -10.63 -36.47 -34.63
C ASP A 672 -10.27 -35.17 -33.91
N GLU A 673 -11.24 -34.26 -33.77
CA GLU A 673 -11.08 -32.98 -33.05
C GLU A 673 -10.88 -33.23 -31.55
N ALA A 674 -11.68 -34.11 -30.95
CA ALA A 674 -11.58 -34.49 -29.55
C ALA A 674 -10.24 -35.18 -29.23
N ALA A 675 -9.74 -36.06 -30.12
CA ALA A 675 -8.42 -36.67 -29.98
C ALA A 675 -7.29 -35.63 -30.02
N ARG A 676 -7.45 -34.56 -30.81
CA ARG A 676 -6.49 -33.45 -30.83
C ARG A 676 -6.49 -32.65 -29.52
N VAL A 677 -7.66 -32.43 -28.93
CA VAL A 677 -7.78 -31.78 -27.62
C VAL A 677 -7.12 -32.63 -26.53
N ASP A 678 -7.39 -33.94 -26.53
CA ASP A 678 -6.81 -34.89 -25.58
C ASP A 678 -5.27 -34.92 -25.64
N ALA A 679 -4.70 -35.00 -26.86
CA ALA A 679 -3.26 -34.95 -27.06
C ALA A 679 -2.64 -33.62 -26.59
N THR A 680 -3.35 -32.52 -26.77
CA THR A 680 -2.90 -31.18 -26.33
C THR A 680 -2.88 -31.10 -24.81
N ILE A 681 -3.95 -31.55 -24.15
CA ILE A 681 -4.08 -31.55 -22.69
C ILE A 681 -3.05 -32.48 -22.04
N THR A 682 -2.82 -33.66 -22.62
CA THR A 682 -1.80 -34.60 -22.16
C THR A 682 -0.40 -34.00 -22.26
N SER A 683 -0.06 -33.40 -23.40
CA SER A 683 1.24 -32.73 -23.59
C SER A 683 1.46 -31.57 -22.61
N MET A 684 0.42 -30.75 -22.37
CA MET A 684 0.49 -29.66 -21.39
C MET A 684 0.71 -30.18 -19.96
N TYR A 685 0.07 -31.30 -19.59
CA TYR A 685 0.27 -31.92 -18.29
C TYR A 685 1.69 -32.45 -18.11
N GLU A 686 2.22 -33.17 -19.11
CA GLU A 686 3.60 -33.67 -19.08
C GLU A 686 4.61 -32.53 -18.94
N GLN A 687 4.40 -31.43 -19.66
CA GLN A 687 5.21 -30.22 -19.52
C GLN A 687 5.10 -29.60 -18.13
N PHE A 688 3.89 -29.51 -17.57
CA PHE A 688 3.68 -28.94 -16.24
C PHE A 688 4.39 -29.77 -15.16
N VAL A 689 4.17 -31.09 -15.15
CA VAL A 689 4.85 -32.01 -14.23
C VAL A 689 6.37 -31.94 -14.41
N GLY A 690 6.86 -31.93 -15.66
CA GLY A 690 8.28 -31.82 -15.95
C GLY A 690 8.92 -30.53 -15.42
N ARG A 691 8.23 -29.40 -15.54
CA ARG A 691 8.71 -28.11 -15.00
C ARG A 691 8.71 -28.09 -13.48
N VAL A 692 7.65 -28.54 -12.83
CA VAL A 692 7.60 -28.63 -11.36
C VAL A 692 8.70 -29.56 -10.85
N ALA A 693 8.90 -30.73 -11.49
CA ALA A 693 9.98 -31.65 -11.15
C ALA A 693 11.35 -30.98 -11.25
N LYS A 694 11.60 -30.22 -12.32
CA LYS A 694 12.84 -29.48 -12.52
C LYS A 694 13.04 -28.41 -11.44
N THR A 695 12.07 -27.54 -11.21
CA THR A 695 12.25 -26.38 -10.30
C THR A 695 12.25 -26.78 -8.84
N ARG A 696 11.50 -27.81 -8.45
CA ARG A 696 11.45 -28.33 -7.07
C ARG A 696 12.51 -29.39 -6.79
N GLY A 697 13.36 -29.74 -7.76
CA GLY A 697 14.41 -30.75 -7.60
C GLY A 697 13.88 -32.16 -7.33
N GLN A 698 12.71 -32.50 -7.87
CA GLN A 698 12.01 -33.76 -7.67
C GLN A 698 12.01 -34.63 -8.94
N THR A 699 11.69 -35.92 -8.81
CA THR A 699 11.52 -36.78 -10.00
C THR A 699 10.14 -36.57 -10.62
N ILE A 700 10.05 -36.70 -11.94
CA ILE A 700 8.77 -36.62 -12.68
C ILE A 700 7.76 -37.61 -12.09
N THR A 701 8.18 -38.84 -11.78
CA THR A 701 7.32 -39.88 -11.19
C THR A 701 6.77 -39.47 -9.82
N TYR A 702 7.59 -38.84 -8.98
CA TYR A 702 7.12 -38.36 -7.68
C TYR A 702 6.13 -37.21 -7.85
N VAL A 703 6.45 -36.22 -8.68
CA VAL A 703 5.54 -35.10 -8.95
C VAL A 703 4.21 -35.61 -9.52
N ASP A 704 4.22 -36.54 -10.49
CA ASP A 704 2.99 -37.14 -11.02
C ASP A 704 2.14 -37.79 -9.90
N SER A 705 2.76 -38.45 -8.91
CA SER A 705 2.05 -39.09 -7.81
C SER A 705 1.35 -38.11 -6.86
N ILE A 706 1.86 -36.89 -6.72
CA ILE A 706 1.26 -35.82 -5.91
C ILE A 706 0.51 -34.77 -6.75
N ALA A 707 0.50 -34.92 -8.07
CA ALA A 707 -0.16 -34.06 -9.04
C ALA A 707 -1.56 -34.59 -9.39
N ARG A 708 -1.82 -34.94 -10.66
CA ARG A 708 -3.11 -35.46 -11.15
C ARG A 708 -4.31 -34.56 -10.84
N GLY A 709 -4.05 -33.25 -10.82
CA GLY A 709 -5.04 -32.21 -10.54
C GLY A 709 -5.37 -31.99 -9.07
N ARG A 710 -4.71 -32.71 -8.14
CA ARG A 710 -4.99 -32.66 -6.71
C ARG A 710 -4.65 -31.32 -6.08
N VAL A 711 -5.58 -30.76 -5.31
CA VAL A 711 -5.33 -29.60 -4.47
C VAL A 711 -4.74 -30.01 -3.12
N TRP A 712 -3.89 -29.16 -2.57
CA TRP A 712 -3.24 -29.35 -1.28
C TRP A 712 -3.46 -28.14 -0.39
N SER A 713 -3.60 -28.37 0.92
CA SER A 713 -3.47 -27.32 1.93
C SER A 713 -2.03 -26.82 1.95
N GLY A 714 -1.77 -25.65 2.56
CA GLY A 714 -0.41 -25.17 2.76
C GLY A 714 0.52 -26.16 3.46
N PRO A 715 0.12 -26.77 4.60
CA PRO A 715 0.96 -27.73 5.32
C PRO A 715 1.24 -28.99 4.50
N ALA A 716 0.23 -29.51 3.78
CA ALA A 716 0.44 -30.63 2.88
C ALA A 716 1.35 -30.26 1.69
N ALA A 717 1.25 -29.05 1.16
CA ALA A 717 2.12 -28.58 0.09
C ALA A 717 3.59 -28.50 0.52
N VAL A 718 3.88 -27.99 1.72
CA VAL A 718 5.24 -27.99 2.29
C VAL A 718 5.74 -29.43 2.50
N LYS A 719 4.91 -30.29 3.10
CA LYS A 719 5.25 -31.71 3.31
C LYS A 719 5.59 -32.46 2.01
N ASN A 720 4.90 -32.14 0.92
CA ASN A 720 5.12 -32.72 -0.40
C ASN A 720 6.21 -31.99 -1.22
N GLY A 721 6.86 -30.98 -0.66
CA GLY A 721 7.91 -30.19 -1.31
C GLY A 721 7.41 -29.26 -2.43
N LEU A 722 6.10 -28.99 -2.50
CA LEU A 722 5.50 -28.05 -3.43
C LEU A 722 5.64 -26.59 -2.97
N ALA A 723 5.82 -26.36 -1.66
CA ALA A 723 6.15 -25.07 -1.06
C ALA A 723 7.31 -25.23 -0.07
N ASP A 724 7.93 -24.13 0.35
CA ASP A 724 9.15 -24.16 1.17
C ASP A 724 8.88 -23.96 2.66
N THR A 725 7.96 -23.07 3.02
CA THR A 725 7.62 -22.84 4.44
C THR A 725 6.18 -22.39 4.63
N ILE A 726 5.66 -22.66 5.84
CA ILE A 726 4.47 -21.99 6.35
C ILE A 726 4.85 -20.57 6.81
N GLY A 727 4.04 -19.57 6.46
CA GLY A 727 4.28 -18.19 6.87
C GLY A 727 3.27 -17.20 6.32
N THR A 728 3.45 -15.94 6.69
CA THR A 728 2.61 -14.80 6.30
C THR A 728 3.21 -14.02 5.14
N LEU A 729 2.54 -12.94 4.70
CA LEU A 729 3.17 -11.95 3.82
C LEU A 729 4.42 -11.32 4.46
N MET A 730 4.42 -11.08 5.78
CA MET A 730 5.60 -10.56 6.48
C MET A 730 6.75 -11.57 6.45
N THR A 731 6.47 -12.87 6.64
CA THR A 731 7.48 -13.93 6.47
C THR A 731 8.09 -13.92 5.06
N ALA A 732 7.28 -13.71 4.02
CA ALA A 732 7.79 -13.62 2.65
C ALA A 732 8.68 -12.38 2.43
N ILE A 733 8.35 -11.25 3.07
CA ILE A 733 9.18 -10.05 3.07
C ILE A 733 10.51 -10.35 3.79
N ASP A 734 10.49 -11.01 4.94
CA ASP A 734 11.72 -11.34 5.69
C ASP A 734 12.62 -12.31 4.92
N VAL A 735 12.06 -13.33 4.27
CA VAL A 735 12.82 -14.22 3.37
C VAL A 735 13.43 -13.45 2.21
N ALA A 736 12.70 -12.48 1.65
CA ALA A 736 13.22 -11.61 0.59
C ALA A 736 14.35 -10.71 1.11
N ARG A 737 14.25 -10.17 2.34
CA ARG A 737 15.31 -9.39 3.01
C ARG A 737 16.57 -10.22 3.18
N GLU A 738 16.44 -11.43 3.73
CA GLU A 738 17.55 -12.34 3.97
C GLU A 738 18.28 -12.67 2.66
N ARG A 739 17.53 -13.04 1.61
CA ARG A 739 18.10 -13.39 0.30
C ARG A 739 18.74 -12.20 -0.42
N ALA A 740 18.26 -10.98 -0.17
CA ALA A 740 18.88 -9.75 -0.67
C ALA A 740 20.05 -9.26 0.21
N ALA A 741 20.42 -10.00 1.26
CA ALA A 741 21.45 -9.63 2.23
C ALA A 741 21.21 -8.26 2.89
N ILE A 742 19.95 -7.90 3.10
CA ILE A 742 19.55 -6.68 3.80
C ILE A 742 19.66 -6.94 5.32
N GLY A 743 20.31 -6.03 6.05
CA GLY A 743 20.49 -6.17 7.50
C GLY A 743 19.15 -6.15 8.26
N ALA A 744 19.06 -6.89 9.37
CA ALA A 744 17.85 -6.97 10.19
C ALA A 744 17.42 -5.59 10.75
N ASP A 745 18.39 -4.74 11.11
CA ASP A 745 18.17 -3.39 11.63
C ASP A 745 17.99 -2.33 10.52
N GLU A 746 18.08 -2.71 9.24
CA GLU A 746 17.89 -1.77 8.11
C GLU A 746 16.41 -1.69 7.74
N GLU A 747 15.86 -0.48 7.81
CA GLU A 747 14.47 -0.19 7.44
C GLU A 747 14.30 -0.37 5.91
N VAL A 748 13.27 -1.12 5.53
CA VAL A 748 13.00 -1.47 4.13
C VAL A 748 11.84 -0.64 3.60
N GLN A 749 12.02 -0.05 2.42
CA GLN A 749 10.92 0.56 1.69
C GLN A 749 10.11 -0.51 0.95
N ILE A 750 8.79 -0.51 1.15
CA ILE A 750 7.88 -1.37 0.40
C ILE A 750 7.32 -0.65 -0.82
N LEU A 751 7.49 -1.25 -2.00
CA LEU A 751 6.95 -0.76 -3.26
C LEU A 751 5.84 -1.70 -3.78
N GLU A 752 4.59 -1.27 -3.75
CA GLU A 752 3.49 -2.06 -4.33
C GLU A 752 3.40 -1.91 -5.86
N VAL A 753 3.33 -3.04 -6.58
CA VAL A 753 3.28 -3.12 -8.05
C VAL A 753 2.02 -3.88 -8.54
N PRO A 754 1.20 -3.26 -9.42
CA PRO A 754 1.33 -1.90 -9.92
C PRO A 754 1.06 -0.86 -8.83
N THR A 755 1.56 0.36 -8.98
CA THR A 755 1.30 1.45 -8.02
C THR A 755 -0.21 1.63 -7.80
N GLN A 756 -0.61 1.84 -6.55
CA GLN A 756 -2.01 2.08 -6.19
C GLN A 756 -2.63 3.20 -7.03
N ARG A 757 -3.83 2.94 -7.56
CA ARG A 757 -4.61 3.95 -8.29
C ARG A 757 -5.21 4.96 -7.31
N TRP A 758 -5.40 6.19 -7.76
CA TRP A 758 -5.94 7.26 -6.92
C TRP A 758 -7.43 7.08 -6.57
N PHE A 759 -8.22 6.60 -7.53
CA PHE A 759 -9.67 6.43 -7.41
C PHE A 759 -10.10 5.09 -7.98
N SER A 760 -11.23 4.57 -7.48
CA SER A 760 -11.89 3.43 -8.10
C SER A 760 -12.59 3.84 -9.39
N SER A 761 -12.72 2.92 -10.35
CA SER A 761 -13.48 3.19 -11.58
C SER A 761 -14.97 3.51 -11.32
N ARG A 762 -15.51 3.10 -10.15
CA ARG A 762 -16.86 3.45 -9.69
C ARG A 762 -16.97 4.89 -9.17
N SER A 763 -15.89 5.47 -8.64
CA SER A 763 -15.85 6.87 -8.15
C SER A 763 -15.26 7.88 -9.14
N ALA A 764 -14.72 7.41 -10.27
CA ALA A 764 -14.04 8.23 -11.28
C ALA A 764 -14.95 9.14 -12.14
N GLY A 765 -16.28 9.11 -11.96
CA GLY A 765 -17.18 10.07 -12.58
C GLY A 765 -17.27 11.35 -11.74
N LEU A 766 -17.22 12.53 -12.38
CA LEU A 766 -17.54 13.82 -11.75
C LEU A 766 -18.89 13.81 -11.00
N PHE A 767 -19.81 12.93 -11.44
CA PHE A 767 -21.08 12.64 -10.76
C PHE A 767 -20.96 11.86 -9.44
N GLY A 768 -19.99 10.96 -9.28
CA GLY A 768 -19.78 10.20 -8.03
C GLY A 768 -19.24 11.07 -6.89
N LEU A 769 -18.42 12.06 -7.22
CA LEU A 769 -17.92 13.07 -6.28
C LEU A 769 -19.04 14.06 -5.90
N MET A 770 -19.83 14.54 -6.88
CA MET A 770 -20.99 15.42 -6.64
C MET A 770 -22.12 14.72 -5.87
N ALA A 771 -22.35 13.43 -6.09
CA ALA A 771 -23.36 12.65 -5.37
C ALA A 771 -23.04 12.52 -3.87
N ARG A 772 -21.75 12.50 -3.50
CA ARG A 772 -21.32 12.48 -2.09
C ARG A 772 -21.35 13.84 -1.41
N PHE A 773 -21.07 14.93 -2.14
CA PHE A 773 -21.27 16.29 -1.61
C PHE A 773 -22.74 16.74 -1.58
N GLY A 774 -23.63 16.03 -2.28
CA GLY A 774 -25.08 16.24 -2.24
C GLY A 774 -25.83 15.44 -1.17
N GLN A 775 -25.19 14.44 -0.55
CA GLN A 775 -25.76 13.68 0.58
C GLN A 775 -25.29 14.28 1.91
N ASN A 776 -25.74 15.51 2.17
CA ASN A 776 -25.87 15.94 3.56
C ASN A 776 -27.19 15.38 4.09
N ASP A 777 -27.08 14.65 5.20
CA ASP A 777 -28.12 14.40 6.19
C ASP A 777 -28.83 15.71 6.58
N THR A 778 -29.71 16.21 5.72
CA THR A 778 -30.65 17.27 6.06
C THR A 778 -31.99 16.62 6.39
N PRO A 779 -32.71 17.13 7.41
CA PRO A 779 -34.05 16.65 7.76
C PRO A 779 -35.03 16.60 6.57
N ALA A 780 -34.79 17.42 5.53
CA ALA A 780 -35.59 17.46 4.31
C ALA A 780 -35.52 16.17 3.47
N GLY A 781 -34.37 15.47 3.42
CA GLY A 781 -34.22 14.24 2.64
C GLY A 781 -34.95 13.04 3.25
N ARG A 782 -34.96 12.94 4.60
CA ARG A 782 -35.70 11.90 5.32
C ARG A 782 -37.22 12.14 5.25
N LEU A 783 -37.66 13.39 5.23
CA LEU A 783 -39.08 13.74 5.02
C LEU A 783 -39.55 13.40 3.60
N GLY A 784 -38.73 13.64 2.57
CA GLY A 784 -39.07 13.30 1.19
C GLY A 784 -39.19 11.79 0.93
N ALA A 785 -38.26 10.99 1.46
CA ALA A 785 -38.31 9.53 1.33
C ALA A 785 -39.45 8.91 2.15
N LEU A 786 -39.69 9.42 3.37
CA LEU A 786 -40.80 8.97 4.21
C LEU A 786 -42.15 9.38 3.59
N GLN A 787 -42.28 10.58 3.03
CA GLN A 787 -43.49 11.02 2.35
C GLN A 787 -43.74 10.24 1.05
N SER A 788 -42.70 9.92 0.29
CA SER A 788 -42.81 9.06 -0.91
C SER A 788 -43.21 7.63 -0.56
N TRP A 789 -42.67 7.09 0.55
CA TRP A 789 -43.01 5.77 1.06
C TRP A 789 -44.44 5.73 1.62
N ILE A 790 -44.85 6.75 2.37
CA ILE A 790 -46.22 6.93 2.86
C ILE A 790 -47.17 7.10 1.68
N ASP A 791 -46.90 7.97 0.71
CA ASP A 791 -47.77 8.17 -0.46
C ASP A 791 -47.92 6.89 -1.29
N PHE A 792 -46.84 6.12 -1.46
CA PHE A 792 -46.88 4.81 -2.12
C PHE A 792 -47.75 3.83 -1.30
N HIS A 793 -47.49 3.66 -0.01
CA HIS A 793 -48.23 2.71 0.81
C HIS A 793 -49.69 3.14 1.02
N THR A 794 -50.00 4.44 1.00
CA THR A 794 -51.37 4.96 1.12
C THR A 794 -52.13 4.82 -0.20
N ARG A 795 -51.48 5.02 -1.36
CA ARG A 795 -52.10 4.82 -2.68
C ARG A 795 -52.33 3.35 -3.02
N TYR A 796 -51.48 2.45 -2.52
CA TYR A 796 -51.51 1.03 -2.87
C TYR A 796 -51.91 0.12 -1.71
N ASN A 797 -52.37 0.67 -0.58
CA ASN A 797 -52.89 -0.12 0.54
C ASN A 797 -54.10 -0.95 0.10
N GLY A 798 -54.04 -2.27 0.29
CA GLY A 798 -55.12 -3.20 -0.05
C GLY A 798 -55.24 -3.56 -1.54
N ARG A 799 -54.27 -3.23 -2.40
CA ARG A 799 -54.22 -3.68 -3.81
C ARG A 799 -53.02 -4.61 -4.04
N ALA A 800 -53.23 -5.72 -4.76
CA ALA A 800 -52.14 -6.63 -5.14
C ALA A 800 -51.14 -5.91 -6.07
N MET A 801 -49.84 -5.97 -5.78
CA MET A 801 -48.80 -5.33 -6.57
C MET A 801 -48.61 -6.05 -7.91
N PRO A 802 -48.67 -5.36 -9.07
CA PRO A 802 -48.37 -5.99 -10.35
C PRO A 802 -46.85 -6.15 -10.53
N MET A 803 -46.41 -7.35 -10.92
CA MET A 803 -45.06 -7.55 -11.46
C MET A 803 -44.95 -6.79 -12.78
N LEU A 804 -43.95 -5.91 -12.89
CA LEU A 804 -43.71 -5.08 -14.08
C LEU A 804 -43.23 -5.94 -15.26
N PRO A 805 -43.85 -5.82 -16.46
CA PRO A 805 -43.32 -6.41 -17.68
C PRO A 805 -42.20 -5.57 -18.30
N ALA A 806 -41.34 -6.23 -19.08
CA ALA A 806 -40.01 -5.79 -19.52
C ALA A 806 -39.94 -4.60 -20.51
N ASN A 807 -41.07 -4.00 -20.87
CA ASN A 807 -41.19 -2.97 -21.91
C ASN A 807 -41.22 -1.53 -21.36
N PHE A 808 -40.79 -1.31 -20.11
CA PHE A 808 -40.76 0.00 -19.46
C PHE A 808 -39.44 0.79 -19.67
N ILE A 809 -38.54 0.33 -20.54
CA ILE A 809 -37.19 0.93 -20.73
C ILE A 809 -37.07 1.85 -21.95
N GLU A 810 -38.05 1.92 -22.87
CA GLU A 810 -37.80 2.58 -24.17
C GLU A 810 -38.22 4.05 -24.34
N ASP A 811 -38.91 4.72 -23.40
CA ASP A 811 -39.51 6.04 -23.74
C ASP A 811 -38.93 7.30 -23.08
N HIS A 812 -37.84 7.23 -22.31
CA HIS A 812 -37.31 8.42 -21.63
C HIS A 812 -35.82 8.69 -21.89
N GLN A 813 -35.49 9.11 -23.12
CA GLN A 813 -34.29 9.88 -23.44
C GLN A 813 -34.62 11.34 -23.82
N ALA A 814 -34.18 12.26 -22.95
CA ALA A 814 -33.70 13.62 -23.23
C ALA A 814 -34.63 14.69 -23.90
N PRO A 815 -34.36 16.00 -23.68
CA PRO A 815 -35.39 17.04 -23.58
C PRO A 815 -35.57 17.88 -24.85
N THR A 816 -36.80 18.32 -25.12
CA THR A 816 -37.05 19.47 -26.01
C THR A 816 -38.09 20.42 -25.43
N TRP A 817 -37.70 21.68 -25.48
CA TRP A 817 -38.36 22.88 -25.00
C TRP A 817 -39.39 23.36 -26.03
N SER A 818 -40.65 23.60 -25.66
CA SER A 818 -41.47 24.70 -26.21
C SER A 818 -42.82 24.78 -25.49
N GLY A 819 -43.22 26.03 -25.23
CA GLY A 819 -44.35 26.41 -24.39
C GLY A 819 -45.73 25.99 -24.88
N GLY A 820 -46.70 26.32 -24.02
CA GLY A 820 -48.00 25.68 -24.01
C GLY A 820 -48.99 26.17 -25.06
N LYS A 821 -50.11 25.44 -25.13
CA LYS A 821 -51.47 25.95 -24.92
C LYS A 821 -52.46 24.78 -24.97
N THR A 822 -53.33 24.76 -23.96
CA THR A 822 -54.77 24.41 -23.93
C THR A 822 -55.32 23.23 -24.74
N ASP A 823 -56.09 22.41 -24.00
CA ASP A 823 -57.36 21.73 -24.33
C ASP A 823 -57.31 20.76 -25.53
N ASP A 824 -57.46 19.43 -25.34
CA ASP A 824 -58.68 18.69 -24.98
C ASP A 824 -58.30 17.25 -24.58
#